data_AF-A0A378I902-F1
#
_entry.id   AF-A0A378I902-F1
#
_cell.length_a   1.000
_cell.length_b   1.000
_cell.length_c   1.000
_cell.angle_alpha   90.00
_cell.angle_beta   90.00
_cell.angle_gamma   90.00
#
_symmetry.space_group_name_H-M   'P 1'
#
loop_
_entity.id
_entity.type
_entity.pdbx_description
1 polymer ?
#
loop_
_entity_poly.entity_id
_entity_poly.type
_entity_poly.pdbx_seq_one_letter_code
_entity_poly.pdbx_strand_id
1 'polypeptide(L)'
;MTNKPWGGRFKKALHPLATAFNASLAFDKALYPYDILGSKAHANMLGAQGIIPAQEAKLICDALDAIKLELQAGQHVLDEEFEDIHMFIEHLLIQKIGDIGKKLHTGRSRNDQVALDLRLYTRDAIGDVSACLQQLINRLKALSSKHTQDKMPGYTHLQQAQPIYLSRYLDAYQQMFLRDLSRFSDLQERMNFSPLGAGALAGSLLPLDRQKVAEELGFKGVITNTLDAVSDRDFIMEFCSAAAITMVHLSRLCEDLIIWATSEFNFLILDDEFATGSSLMPNKKNPDILELIRGKSGRVFGSLMSILTVMKGLPLAYNKDMQEDKEGLFDTTRTLTACLTILVPFLESVTFNTEHMAKAAESGYLDATTVLETLVKQGMPFRDAHHQVGLWVAAALEKQCSLTDLLKEISPDSFTSAAHELSHQIQQEPLPKPAKTKHVITGQELTASAIADILHLASLLKKNPSHYQDKLKNKTLAMVFDKLSFRTRLSFNLAIESLGGIAIESVNSTRKSETPSDLIRVLNGYCDFVMVRTHDDEHLQEMSKHATIPLINGLSALHHPCQILADLLSLQECFGSLKGLTLAYVGDGNNILNSLLLIAPQVGLTINYCCPAGHEPDNAILSNSKEQFPGQINRFATPEEAVHNAHAVYTDVWVSMGFEHTEKGDFTGFQVNEALMAKAHADAVFMHCMPMERGKEVSMTLPDSPCSIIFLQSENRLHVQKALLIYLAY
;
A
#
# COMPACT_ATOMS: atom_id res chain seq x y z
N MET A 1 32.13 -10.04 -49.55
CA MET A 1 30.83 -9.36 -49.43
C MET A 1 29.91 -10.28 -48.66
N THR A 2 29.72 -10.00 -47.37
CA THR A 2 28.72 -10.65 -46.53
C THR A 2 27.34 -10.31 -47.09
N ASN A 3 26.61 -11.31 -47.59
CA ASN A 3 25.22 -11.10 -47.97
C ASN A 3 24.43 -10.81 -46.69
N LYS A 4 23.92 -9.58 -46.54
CA LYS A 4 23.04 -9.23 -45.42
C LYS A 4 21.83 -10.19 -45.40
N PRO A 5 21.31 -10.60 -44.23
CA PRO A 5 20.22 -11.56 -44.10
C PRO A 5 18.94 -11.14 -44.83
N TRP A 6 18.79 -9.85 -45.15
CA TRP A 6 17.68 -9.28 -45.91
C TRP A 6 18.03 -8.88 -47.36
N GLY A 7 19.25 -9.14 -47.83
CA GLY A 7 19.81 -8.56 -49.07
C GLY A 7 19.22 -9.09 -50.39
N GLY A 8 18.64 -10.30 -50.41
CA GLY A 8 18.23 -10.97 -51.66
C GLY A 8 17.16 -10.26 -52.50
N ARG A 9 16.41 -9.32 -51.91
CA ARG A 9 15.37 -8.53 -52.59
C ARG A 9 15.88 -7.20 -53.18
N PHE A 10 17.04 -6.72 -52.75
CA PHE A 10 17.49 -5.36 -53.04
C PHE A 10 18.31 -5.29 -54.33
N LYS A 11 17.95 -4.35 -55.22
CA LYS A 11 18.62 -4.14 -56.51
C LYS A 11 19.81 -3.16 -56.45
N LYS A 12 19.99 -2.49 -55.31
CA LYS A 12 21.06 -1.52 -55.04
C LYS A 12 21.56 -1.74 -53.62
N ALA A 13 22.84 -1.45 -53.39
CA ALA A 13 23.39 -1.37 -52.04
C ALA A 13 22.75 -0.22 -51.25
N LEU A 14 22.69 -0.36 -49.92
CA LEU A 14 22.26 0.71 -49.04
C LEU A 14 23.26 1.86 -49.12
N HIS A 15 22.78 3.11 -49.04
CA HIS A 15 23.66 4.27 -49.01
C HIS A 15 24.55 4.22 -47.75
N PRO A 16 25.84 4.61 -47.79
CA PRO A 16 26.72 4.57 -46.62
C PRO A 16 26.16 5.33 -45.41
N LEU A 17 25.63 6.54 -45.61
CA LEU A 17 24.97 7.31 -44.53
C LEU A 17 23.76 6.58 -43.92
N ALA A 18 22.97 5.87 -44.73
CA ALA A 18 21.84 5.10 -44.21
C ALA A 18 22.32 3.85 -43.45
N THR A 19 23.47 3.28 -43.82
CA THR A 19 24.08 2.17 -43.09
C THR A 19 24.55 2.63 -41.71
N ALA A 20 25.29 3.74 -41.65
CA ALA A 20 25.77 4.32 -40.39
C ALA A 20 24.62 4.74 -39.47
N PHE A 21 23.56 5.35 -40.00
CA PHE A 21 22.40 5.77 -39.21
C PHE A 21 21.58 4.59 -38.66
N ASN A 22 21.56 3.47 -39.37
CA ASN A 22 20.78 2.28 -38.99
C ASN A 22 21.56 1.33 -38.07
N ALA A 23 22.89 1.44 -38.00
CA ALA A 23 23.73 0.55 -37.23
C ALA A 23 23.53 0.74 -35.72
N SER A 24 23.47 -0.37 -34.98
CA SER A 24 23.34 -0.38 -33.51
C SER A 24 24.53 -1.03 -32.81
N LEU A 25 25.47 -1.63 -33.54
CA LEU A 25 26.62 -2.37 -32.98
C LEU A 25 27.42 -1.58 -31.93
N ALA A 26 27.55 -0.26 -32.11
CA ALA A 26 28.30 0.61 -31.20
C ALA A 26 27.78 0.53 -29.74
N PHE A 27 26.47 0.31 -29.56
CA PHE A 27 25.82 0.26 -28.25
C PHE A 27 25.19 -1.11 -27.93
N ASP A 28 24.59 -1.80 -28.91
CA ASP A 28 23.93 -3.10 -28.69
C ASP A 28 24.92 -4.26 -28.47
N LYS A 29 26.23 -4.02 -28.66
CA LYS A 29 27.28 -4.95 -28.21
C LYS A 29 27.12 -5.37 -26.75
N ALA A 30 26.50 -4.54 -25.90
CA ALA A 30 26.17 -4.91 -24.53
C ALA A 30 25.28 -6.17 -24.43
N LEU A 31 24.56 -6.53 -25.50
CA LEU A 31 23.65 -7.65 -25.55
C LEU A 31 24.30 -8.99 -25.93
N TYR A 32 25.59 -9.02 -26.32
CA TYR A 32 26.24 -10.27 -26.77
C TYR A 32 26.10 -11.46 -25.79
N PRO A 33 26.17 -11.29 -24.44
CA PRO A 33 26.02 -12.41 -23.52
C PRO A 33 24.61 -13.01 -23.57
N TYR A 34 23.61 -12.17 -23.80
CA TYR A 34 22.20 -12.51 -23.83
C TYR A 34 21.80 -13.12 -25.17
N ASP A 35 22.30 -12.56 -26.27
CA ASP A 35 22.11 -13.12 -27.62
C ASP A 35 22.66 -14.55 -27.72
N ILE A 36 23.87 -14.76 -27.18
CA ILE A 36 24.49 -16.09 -27.12
C ILE A 36 23.65 -17.04 -26.28
N LEU A 37 23.19 -16.61 -25.09
CA LEU A 37 22.38 -17.44 -24.21
C LEU A 37 21.05 -17.83 -24.86
N GLY A 38 20.32 -16.86 -25.44
CA GLY A 38 19.08 -17.11 -26.17
C GLY A 38 19.29 -17.97 -27.43
N SER A 39 20.41 -17.80 -28.12
CA SER A 39 20.78 -18.60 -29.28
C SER A 39 21.09 -20.05 -28.93
N LYS A 40 21.72 -20.31 -27.78
CA LYS A 40 21.92 -21.69 -27.28
C LYS A 40 20.60 -22.37 -26.96
N ALA A 41 19.70 -21.69 -26.24
CA ALA A 41 18.38 -22.25 -25.92
C ALA A 41 17.56 -22.53 -27.20
N HIS A 42 17.63 -21.64 -28.19
CA HIS A 42 17.00 -21.84 -29.48
C HIS A 42 17.58 -23.06 -30.22
N ALA A 43 18.91 -23.18 -30.31
CA ALA A 43 19.57 -24.32 -30.95
C ALA A 43 19.23 -25.66 -30.27
N ASN A 44 19.22 -25.69 -28.93
CA ASN A 44 18.82 -26.85 -28.13
C ASN A 44 17.38 -27.27 -28.43
N MET A 45 16.45 -26.31 -28.53
CA MET A 45 15.06 -26.58 -28.91
C MET A 45 14.95 -27.10 -30.35
N LEU A 46 15.65 -26.51 -31.32
CA LEU A 46 15.64 -27.00 -32.70
C LEU A 46 16.13 -28.44 -32.81
N GLY A 47 17.19 -28.79 -32.07
CA GLY A 47 17.70 -30.16 -31.99
C GLY A 47 16.71 -31.13 -31.34
N ALA A 48 16.06 -30.70 -30.25
CA ALA A 48 15.08 -31.52 -29.54
C ALA A 48 13.78 -31.78 -30.33
N GLN A 49 13.37 -30.82 -31.17
CA GLN A 49 12.22 -30.95 -32.07
C GLN A 49 12.58 -31.67 -33.38
N GLY A 50 13.85 -32.08 -33.56
CA GLY A 50 14.31 -32.74 -34.78
C GLY A 50 14.33 -31.85 -36.03
N ILE A 51 14.24 -30.52 -35.85
CA ILE A 51 14.30 -29.54 -36.96
C ILE A 51 15.72 -29.48 -37.52
N ILE A 52 16.72 -29.64 -36.64
CA ILE A 52 18.12 -29.87 -37.02
C ILE A 52 18.63 -31.14 -36.31
N PRO A 53 19.63 -31.86 -36.86
CA PRO A 53 20.28 -32.96 -36.17
C PRO A 53 20.81 -32.54 -34.78
N ALA A 54 20.63 -33.39 -33.77
CA ALA A 54 21.07 -33.10 -32.40
C ALA A 54 22.58 -32.83 -32.29
N GLN A 55 23.40 -33.47 -33.15
CA GLN A 55 24.84 -33.23 -33.23
C GLN A 55 25.16 -31.84 -33.76
N GLU A 56 24.38 -31.33 -34.72
CA GLU A 56 24.52 -29.97 -35.23
C GLU A 56 24.09 -28.93 -34.19
N ALA A 57 22.98 -29.19 -33.47
CA ALA A 57 22.56 -28.35 -32.35
C ALA A 57 23.65 -28.22 -31.28
N LYS A 58 24.25 -29.36 -30.88
CA LYS A 58 25.38 -29.37 -29.94
C LYS A 58 26.58 -28.58 -30.47
N LEU A 59 26.94 -28.76 -31.74
CA LEU A 59 28.05 -28.04 -32.36
C LEU A 59 27.83 -26.53 -32.37
N ILE A 60 26.59 -26.08 -32.63
CA ILE A 60 26.21 -24.66 -32.54
C ILE A 60 26.41 -24.15 -31.11
N CYS A 61 25.91 -24.87 -30.10
CA CYS A 61 26.06 -24.48 -28.70
C CYS A 61 27.52 -24.37 -28.25
N ASP A 62 28.34 -25.37 -28.59
CA ASP A 62 29.77 -25.38 -28.25
C ASP A 62 30.53 -24.23 -28.96
N ALA A 63 30.17 -23.93 -30.22
CA ALA A 63 30.75 -22.81 -30.97
C ALA A 63 30.36 -21.45 -30.38
N LEU A 64 29.11 -21.30 -29.94
CA LEU A 64 28.61 -20.09 -29.27
C LEU A 64 29.31 -19.85 -27.92
N ASP A 65 29.61 -20.90 -27.15
CA ASP A 65 30.40 -20.78 -25.92
C ASP A 65 31.83 -20.30 -26.21
N ALA A 66 32.47 -20.83 -27.26
CA ALA A 66 33.78 -20.35 -27.68
C ALA A 66 33.73 -18.87 -28.10
N ILE A 67 32.75 -18.47 -28.91
CA ILE A 67 32.55 -17.07 -29.34
C ILE A 67 32.37 -16.15 -28.12
N LYS A 68 31.62 -16.57 -27.10
CA LYS A 68 31.44 -15.80 -25.87
C LYS A 68 32.77 -15.49 -25.19
N LEU A 69 33.63 -16.51 -25.04
CA LEU A 69 34.95 -16.37 -24.42
C LEU A 69 35.88 -15.48 -25.26
N GLU A 70 35.83 -15.61 -26.59
CA GLU A 70 36.62 -14.79 -27.51
C GLU A 70 36.22 -13.31 -27.45
N LEU A 71 34.91 -13.02 -27.40
CA LEU A 71 34.37 -11.67 -27.22
C LEU A 71 34.74 -11.07 -25.86
N GLN A 72 34.64 -11.87 -24.78
CA GLN A 72 35.07 -11.45 -23.43
C GLN A 72 36.57 -11.12 -23.37
N ALA A 73 37.39 -11.87 -24.11
CA ALA A 73 38.83 -11.63 -24.21
C ALA A 73 39.22 -10.51 -25.19
N GLY A 74 38.25 -9.86 -25.86
CA GLY A 74 38.51 -8.79 -26.81
C GLY A 74 39.23 -9.24 -28.09
N GLN A 75 39.10 -10.51 -28.47
CA GLN A 75 39.81 -11.10 -29.61
C GLN A 75 39.22 -10.72 -30.98
N HIS A 76 37.99 -10.20 -30.99
CA HIS A 76 37.30 -9.76 -32.19
C HIS A 76 37.16 -8.23 -32.17
N VAL A 77 37.57 -7.59 -33.26
CA VAL A 77 37.32 -6.17 -33.48
C VAL A 77 35.86 -6.01 -33.90
N LEU A 78 35.13 -5.15 -33.20
CA LEU A 78 33.77 -4.79 -33.59
C LEU A 78 33.85 -3.97 -34.88
N ASP A 79 33.34 -4.56 -35.96
CA ASP A 79 33.36 -3.96 -37.29
C ASP A 79 32.00 -3.29 -37.58
N GLU A 80 32.01 -1.98 -37.79
CA GLU A 80 30.83 -1.17 -38.09
C GLU A 80 30.18 -1.54 -39.44
N GLU A 81 30.81 -2.39 -40.26
CA GLU A 81 30.15 -2.99 -41.42
C GLU A 81 28.99 -3.92 -41.03
N PHE A 82 28.98 -4.47 -39.80
CA PHE A 82 27.86 -5.22 -39.27
C PHE A 82 26.79 -4.28 -38.69
N GLU A 83 25.53 -4.58 -39.02
CA GLU A 83 24.39 -3.75 -38.62
C GLU A 83 24.17 -3.74 -37.11
N ASP A 84 24.24 -4.92 -36.48
CA ASP A 84 23.88 -5.16 -35.10
C ASP A 84 24.70 -6.33 -34.50
N ILE A 85 24.63 -6.49 -33.19
CA ILE A 85 25.31 -7.60 -32.48
C ILE A 85 24.85 -8.98 -32.97
N HIS A 86 23.59 -9.12 -33.39
CA HIS A 86 23.02 -10.38 -33.86
C HIS A 86 23.67 -10.85 -35.16
N MET A 87 23.86 -9.92 -36.11
CA MET A 87 24.56 -10.17 -37.37
C MET A 87 26.03 -10.49 -37.12
N PHE A 88 26.65 -9.80 -36.17
CA PHE A 88 28.05 -10.04 -35.81
C PHE A 88 28.24 -11.45 -35.24
N ILE A 89 27.39 -11.89 -34.31
CA ILE A 89 27.46 -13.24 -33.73
C ILE A 89 27.16 -14.31 -34.79
N GLU A 90 26.16 -14.09 -35.65
CA GLU A 90 25.89 -15.01 -36.76
C GLU A 90 27.09 -15.13 -37.71
N HIS A 91 27.76 -14.01 -38.00
CA HIS A 91 28.98 -14.01 -38.82
C HIS A 91 30.09 -14.84 -38.20
N LEU A 92 30.39 -14.61 -36.92
CA LEU A 92 31.41 -15.38 -36.18
C LEU A 92 31.06 -16.87 -36.13
N LEU A 93 29.78 -17.21 -35.94
CA LEU A 93 29.30 -18.58 -35.95
C LEU A 93 29.50 -19.25 -37.31
N ILE A 94 29.14 -18.59 -38.40
CA ILE A 94 29.33 -19.11 -39.76
C ILE A 94 30.82 -19.25 -40.09
N GLN A 95 31.66 -18.31 -39.68
CA GLN A 95 33.11 -18.43 -39.85
C GLN A 95 33.66 -19.65 -39.11
N LYS A 96 33.13 -19.95 -37.92
CA LYS A 96 33.62 -21.04 -37.06
C LYS A 96 33.14 -22.43 -37.50
N ILE A 97 31.87 -22.57 -37.91
CA ILE A 97 31.25 -23.88 -38.19
C ILE A 97 30.56 -23.99 -39.57
N GLY A 98 30.78 -23.02 -40.46
CA GLY A 98 30.32 -23.04 -41.84
C GLY A 98 28.79 -23.02 -41.99
N ASP A 99 28.27 -23.82 -42.93
CA ASP A 99 26.85 -23.86 -43.27
C ASP A 99 25.95 -24.33 -42.11
N ILE A 100 26.49 -25.04 -41.13
CA ILE A 100 25.75 -25.43 -39.93
C ILE A 100 25.33 -24.18 -39.14
N GLY A 101 26.19 -23.16 -39.06
CA GLY A 101 25.89 -21.90 -38.39
C GLY A 101 24.69 -21.17 -38.99
N LYS A 102 24.49 -21.29 -40.31
CA LYS A 102 23.34 -20.69 -41.02
C LYS A 102 22.00 -21.28 -40.60
N LYS A 103 21.99 -22.48 -40.00
CA LYS A 103 20.76 -23.17 -39.56
C LYS A 103 20.19 -22.59 -38.26
N LEU A 104 20.98 -21.87 -37.46
CA LEU A 104 20.55 -21.31 -36.17
C LEU A 104 19.33 -20.40 -36.30
N HIS A 105 19.21 -19.63 -37.40
CA HIS A 105 18.10 -18.69 -37.56
C HIS A 105 16.76 -19.35 -37.97
N THR A 106 16.73 -20.67 -38.11
CA THR A 106 15.52 -21.42 -38.48
C THR A 106 14.41 -21.18 -37.46
N GLY A 107 13.24 -20.71 -37.92
CA GLY A 107 12.07 -20.46 -37.07
C GLY A 107 12.17 -19.24 -36.14
N ARG A 108 13.20 -18.41 -36.28
CA ARG A 108 13.44 -17.20 -35.47
C ARG A 108 13.39 -15.95 -36.32
N SER A 109 13.14 -14.79 -35.70
CA SER A 109 13.29 -13.47 -36.32
C SER A 109 14.24 -12.62 -35.49
N ARG A 110 14.62 -11.46 -36.01
CA ARG A 110 15.30 -10.43 -35.21
C ARG A 110 14.36 -9.83 -34.17
N ASN A 111 13.07 -9.75 -34.46
CA ASN A 111 12.09 -9.08 -33.59
C ASN A 111 11.89 -9.81 -32.25
N ASP A 112 11.71 -11.13 -32.27
CA ASP A 112 11.57 -11.92 -31.05
C ASP A 112 12.91 -12.18 -30.37
N GLN A 113 14.00 -12.25 -31.13
CA GLN A 113 15.37 -12.36 -30.61
C GLN A 113 15.77 -11.11 -29.80
N VAL A 114 15.63 -9.90 -30.36
CA VAL A 114 16.00 -8.67 -29.64
C VAL A 114 15.08 -8.41 -28.43
N ALA A 115 13.80 -8.77 -28.53
CA ALA A 115 12.88 -8.69 -27.40
C ALA A 115 13.29 -9.62 -26.26
N LEU A 116 13.79 -10.82 -26.59
CA LEU A 116 14.34 -11.75 -25.60
C LEU A 116 15.59 -11.17 -24.94
N ASP A 117 16.56 -10.71 -25.74
CA ASP A 117 17.84 -10.23 -25.23
C ASP A 117 17.67 -9.05 -24.27
N LEU A 118 16.77 -8.12 -24.61
CA LEU A 118 16.45 -6.98 -23.76
C LEU A 118 15.76 -7.39 -22.45
N ARG A 119 14.92 -8.43 -22.47
CA ARG A 119 14.32 -8.96 -21.24
C ARG A 119 15.35 -9.62 -20.35
N LEU A 120 16.25 -10.42 -20.92
CA LEU A 120 17.34 -11.04 -20.16
C LEU A 120 18.26 -9.97 -19.57
N TYR A 121 18.65 -8.96 -20.36
CA TYR A 121 19.42 -7.81 -19.90
C TYR A 121 18.72 -7.08 -18.74
N THR A 122 17.44 -6.76 -18.91
CA THR A 122 16.69 -6.01 -17.89
C THR A 122 16.52 -6.82 -16.61
N ARG A 123 16.35 -8.15 -16.71
CA ARG A 123 16.27 -9.05 -15.55
C ARG A 123 17.57 -9.02 -14.74
N ASP A 124 18.73 -9.07 -15.39
CA ASP A 124 20.02 -8.95 -14.71
C ASP A 124 20.22 -7.54 -14.13
N ALA A 125 19.87 -6.49 -14.88
CA ALA A 125 19.95 -5.11 -14.43
C ALA A 125 19.10 -4.86 -13.17
N ILE A 126 17.91 -5.47 -13.09
CA ILE A 126 17.06 -5.44 -11.89
C ILE A 126 17.78 -6.10 -10.71
N GLY A 127 18.41 -7.25 -10.93
CA GLY A 127 19.19 -7.94 -9.90
C GLY A 127 20.32 -7.08 -9.33
N ASP A 128 21.11 -6.47 -10.21
CA ASP A 128 22.25 -5.62 -9.84
C ASP A 128 21.79 -4.35 -9.08
N VAL A 129 20.76 -3.67 -9.59
CA VAL A 129 20.20 -2.48 -8.95
C VAL A 129 19.59 -2.84 -7.59
N SER A 130 18.86 -3.96 -7.50
CA SER A 130 18.26 -4.42 -6.24
C SER A 130 19.33 -4.75 -5.19
N ALA A 131 20.44 -5.38 -5.60
CA ALA A 131 21.57 -5.63 -4.71
C ALA A 131 22.19 -4.33 -4.20
N CYS A 132 22.41 -3.34 -5.07
CA CYS A 132 22.95 -2.03 -4.68
C CYS A 132 21.99 -1.27 -3.74
N LEU A 133 20.68 -1.29 -4.02
CA LEU A 133 19.65 -0.73 -3.14
C LEU A 133 19.65 -1.39 -1.77
N GLN A 134 19.75 -2.72 -1.71
CA GLN A 134 19.80 -3.46 -0.45
C GLN A 134 21.03 -3.08 0.38
N GLN A 135 22.18 -2.86 -0.25
CA GLN A 135 23.39 -2.38 0.42
C GLN A 135 23.16 -0.97 1.01
N LEU A 136 22.56 -0.05 0.24
CA LEU A 136 22.22 1.29 0.72
C LEU A 136 21.22 1.26 1.90
N ILE A 137 20.17 0.45 1.81
CA ILE A 137 19.18 0.24 2.87
C ILE A 137 19.86 -0.26 4.15
N ASN A 138 20.77 -1.23 4.03
CA ASN A 138 21.53 -1.76 5.15
C ASN A 138 22.47 -0.71 5.75
N ARG A 139 23.12 0.12 4.93
CA ARG A 139 23.98 1.23 5.37
C ARG A 139 23.19 2.27 6.15
N LEU A 140 22.01 2.66 5.66
CA LEU A 140 21.10 3.58 6.36
C LEU A 140 20.59 2.97 7.67
N LYS A 141 20.26 1.67 7.69
CA LYS A 141 19.88 0.94 8.91
C LYS A 141 20.97 1.00 9.98
N ALA A 142 22.22 0.78 9.57
CA ALA A 142 23.37 0.82 10.46
C ALA A 142 23.57 2.23 11.05
N LEU A 143 23.46 3.27 10.21
CA LEU A 143 23.53 4.66 10.68
C LEU A 143 22.38 5.01 11.62
N SER A 144 21.14 4.61 11.30
CA SER A 144 19.98 4.84 12.14
C SER A 144 20.14 4.18 13.52
N SER A 145 20.62 2.92 13.55
CA SER A 145 20.89 2.19 14.79
C SER A 145 21.98 2.85 15.65
N LYS A 146 23.00 3.44 15.01
CA LYS A 146 24.07 4.18 15.69
C LYS A 146 23.56 5.48 16.31
N HIS A 147 22.63 6.17 15.64
CA HIS A 147 22.18 7.52 15.98
C HIS A 147 20.76 7.56 16.59
N THR A 148 20.41 6.56 17.41
CA THR A 148 19.06 6.44 18.02
C THR A 148 18.75 7.53 19.04
N GLN A 149 19.78 8.05 19.72
CA GLN A 149 19.64 9.07 20.78
C GLN A 149 20.12 10.46 20.36
N ASP A 150 20.67 10.59 19.15
CA ASP A 150 21.19 11.87 18.67
C ASP A 150 20.03 12.74 18.18
N LYS A 151 19.80 13.86 18.87
CA LYS A 151 18.76 14.83 18.52
C LYS A 151 19.20 15.74 17.38
N MET A 152 18.26 16.14 16.56
CA MET A 152 18.43 17.18 15.54
C MET A 152 17.12 17.97 15.38
N PRO A 153 17.16 19.22 14.90
CA PRO A 153 15.94 19.92 14.51
C PRO A 153 15.30 19.23 13.31
N GLY A 154 14.00 18.98 13.38
CA GLY A 154 13.19 18.61 12.23
C GLY A 154 12.85 19.85 11.40
N TYR A 155 12.69 19.69 10.09
CA TYR A 155 12.46 20.80 9.19
C TYR A 155 11.16 20.66 8.39
N THR A 156 10.42 21.76 8.28
CA THR A 156 9.38 21.94 7.26
C THR A 156 9.62 23.30 6.62
N HIS A 157 9.57 23.38 5.28
CA HIS A 157 9.96 24.60 4.55
C HIS A 157 11.39 25.09 4.83
N LEU A 158 12.30 24.16 5.21
CA LEU A 158 13.64 24.46 5.71
C LEU A 158 13.66 25.40 6.95
N GLN A 159 12.52 25.52 7.63
CA GLN A 159 12.40 26.16 8.94
C GLN A 159 12.41 25.08 10.02
N GLN A 160 13.06 25.38 11.15
CA GLN A 160 13.09 24.47 12.28
C GLN A 160 11.67 24.31 12.84
N ALA A 161 11.23 23.06 12.97
CA ALA A 161 9.89 22.70 13.42
C ALA A 161 9.95 22.04 14.81
N GLN A 162 9.98 20.71 14.87
CA GLN A 162 10.05 19.97 16.14
C GLN A 162 11.40 19.26 16.26
N PRO A 163 11.94 19.11 17.48
CA PRO A 163 13.09 18.23 17.71
C PRO A 163 12.74 16.79 17.33
N ILE A 164 13.64 16.13 16.60
CA ILE A 164 13.53 14.73 16.22
C ILE A 164 14.87 14.02 16.48
N TYR A 165 14.92 12.71 16.26
CA TYR A 165 16.17 11.96 16.30
C TYR A 165 16.73 11.76 14.89
N LEU A 166 18.06 11.82 14.75
CA LEU A 166 18.75 11.58 13.48
C LEU A 166 18.41 10.19 12.91
N SER A 167 18.25 9.18 13.78
CA SER A 167 17.73 7.86 13.41
C SER A 167 16.41 7.93 12.65
N ARG A 168 15.41 8.68 13.14
CA ARG A 168 14.11 8.85 12.50
C ARG A 168 14.21 9.50 11.13
N TYR A 169 15.16 10.43 10.95
CA TYR A 169 15.39 11.08 9.67
C TYR A 169 16.00 10.12 8.64
N LEU A 170 16.99 9.33 9.06
CA LEU A 170 17.62 8.30 8.22
C LEU A 170 16.64 7.17 7.88
N ASP A 171 15.79 6.77 8.83
CA ASP A 171 14.72 5.79 8.62
C ASP A 171 13.74 6.27 7.54
N ALA A 172 13.43 7.57 7.47
CA ALA A 172 12.55 8.10 6.43
C ALA A 172 13.09 7.81 5.02
N TYR A 173 14.40 7.97 4.80
CA TYR A 173 15.07 7.61 3.55
C TYR A 173 15.14 6.11 3.33
N GLN A 174 15.40 5.34 4.38
CA GLN A 174 15.32 3.88 4.30
C GLN A 174 13.95 3.41 3.78
N GLN A 175 12.86 3.99 4.29
CA GLN A 175 11.50 3.66 3.82
C GLN A 175 11.26 4.05 2.36
N MET A 176 11.89 5.12 1.87
CA MET A 176 11.84 5.47 0.44
C MET A 176 12.49 4.38 -0.42
N PHE A 177 13.70 3.95 -0.07
CA PHE A 177 14.42 2.93 -0.83
C PHE A 177 13.83 1.52 -0.69
N LEU A 178 13.17 1.19 0.42
CA LEU A 178 12.42 -0.07 0.56
C LEU A 178 11.26 -0.16 -0.45
N ARG A 179 10.53 0.94 -0.67
CA ARG A 179 9.50 0.99 -1.73
C ARG A 179 10.09 0.93 -3.12
N ASP A 180 11.32 1.40 -3.32
CA ASP A 180 11.98 1.28 -4.62
C ASP A 180 12.39 -0.15 -4.89
N LEU A 181 12.97 -0.83 -3.89
CA LEU A 181 13.28 -2.25 -3.96
C LEU A 181 12.04 -3.10 -4.27
N SER A 182 10.88 -2.80 -3.67
CA SER A 182 9.64 -3.51 -3.98
C SER A 182 9.17 -3.28 -5.41
N ARG A 183 9.33 -2.06 -5.96
CA ARG A 183 9.00 -1.79 -7.38
C ARG A 183 9.84 -2.62 -8.34
N PHE A 184 11.13 -2.78 -8.06
CA PHE A 184 12.01 -3.63 -8.87
C PHE A 184 11.61 -5.10 -8.77
N SER A 185 11.21 -5.58 -7.58
CA SER A 185 10.65 -6.93 -7.40
C SER A 185 9.37 -7.13 -8.21
N ASP A 186 8.43 -6.18 -8.15
CA ASP A 186 7.16 -6.27 -8.88
C ASP A 186 7.35 -6.24 -10.40
N LEU A 187 8.28 -5.40 -10.88
CA LEU A 187 8.67 -5.36 -12.29
C LEU A 187 9.24 -6.70 -12.73
N GLN A 188 10.19 -7.27 -11.98
CA GLN A 188 10.81 -8.55 -12.30
C GLN A 188 9.76 -9.65 -12.48
N GLU A 189 8.75 -9.66 -11.61
CA GLU A 189 7.64 -10.61 -11.66
C GLU A 189 6.80 -10.46 -12.94
N ARG A 190 6.43 -9.22 -13.31
CA ARG A 190 5.64 -8.94 -14.52
C ARG A 190 6.39 -9.26 -15.81
N MET A 191 7.68 -8.92 -15.88
CA MET A 191 8.42 -8.99 -17.13
C MET A 191 8.98 -10.39 -17.46
N ASN A 192 8.97 -11.35 -16.51
CA ASN A 192 9.63 -12.65 -16.64
C ASN A 192 8.83 -13.68 -17.48
N PHE A 193 8.48 -13.30 -18.70
CA PHE A 193 7.89 -14.16 -19.74
C PHE A 193 8.70 -14.08 -21.04
N SER A 194 8.89 -15.23 -21.69
CA SER A 194 9.72 -15.34 -22.90
C SER A 194 8.95 -14.92 -24.16
N PRO A 195 9.51 -14.02 -24.99
CA PRO A 195 8.96 -13.69 -26.31
C PRO A 195 9.41 -14.68 -27.39
N LEU A 196 10.47 -15.46 -27.15
CA LEU A 196 11.17 -16.22 -28.19
C LEU A 196 10.25 -17.27 -28.86
N GLY A 197 10.38 -17.38 -30.19
CA GLY A 197 9.53 -18.23 -31.03
C GLY A 197 8.24 -17.55 -31.51
N ALA A 198 8.06 -16.25 -31.22
CA ALA A 198 7.03 -15.42 -31.84
C ALA A 198 7.37 -15.03 -33.30
N GLY A 199 8.60 -15.32 -33.75
CA GLY A 199 9.05 -15.00 -35.10
C GLY A 199 8.98 -13.50 -35.36
N ALA A 200 8.61 -13.12 -36.59
CA ALA A 200 8.52 -11.70 -36.92
C ALA A 200 7.31 -11.00 -36.29
N LEU A 201 6.18 -11.71 -36.16
CA LEU A 201 4.94 -11.23 -35.55
C LEU A 201 3.87 -12.33 -35.39
N ALA A 202 3.86 -13.34 -36.27
CA ALA A 202 2.76 -14.33 -36.38
C ALA A 202 3.13 -15.73 -35.84
N GLY A 203 4.28 -15.87 -35.19
CA GLY A 203 4.85 -17.17 -34.84
C GLY A 203 5.50 -17.87 -36.05
N SER A 204 5.85 -19.13 -35.84
CA SER A 204 6.42 -20.03 -36.85
C SER A 204 5.48 -21.21 -37.11
N LEU A 205 5.41 -21.69 -38.35
CA LEU A 205 4.72 -22.93 -38.70
C LEU A 205 5.55 -24.18 -38.40
N LEU A 206 6.83 -24.01 -38.08
CA LEU A 206 7.67 -25.10 -37.58
C LEU A 206 7.19 -25.49 -36.18
N PRO A 207 7.33 -26.76 -35.77
CA PRO A 207 6.90 -27.24 -34.46
C PRO A 207 7.86 -26.77 -33.36
N LEU A 208 7.92 -25.46 -33.11
CA LEU A 208 8.80 -24.88 -32.09
C LEU A 208 8.21 -25.10 -30.69
N ASP A 209 9.06 -25.51 -29.76
CA ASP A 209 8.70 -25.63 -28.35
C ASP A 209 9.10 -24.38 -27.57
N ARG A 210 8.21 -23.37 -27.61
CA ARG A 210 8.44 -22.09 -26.92
C ARG A 210 8.50 -22.24 -25.41
N GLN A 211 7.77 -23.20 -24.86
CA GLN A 211 7.70 -23.43 -23.42
C GLN A 211 9.04 -23.99 -22.91
N LYS A 212 9.62 -24.95 -23.61
CA LYS A 212 10.95 -25.48 -23.29
C LYS A 212 12.04 -24.41 -23.31
N VAL A 213 12.00 -23.50 -24.29
CA VAL A 213 12.93 -22.36 -24.36
C VAL A 213 12.73 -21.42 -23.17
N ALA A 214 11.49 -21.12 -22.80
CA ALA A 214 11.18 -20.29 -21.64
C ALA A 214 11.73 -20.92 -20.34
N GLU A 215 11.53 -22.22 -20.15
CA GLU A 215 12.03 -22.98 -19.00
C GLU A 215 13.55 -22.99 -18.93
N GLU A 216 14.23 -23.27 -20.05
CA GLU A 216 15.70 -23.28 -20.13
C GLU A 216 16.31 -21.93 -19.76
N LEU A 217 15.62 -20.84 -20.09
CA LEU A 217 16.06 -19.46 -19.82
C LEU A 217 15.52 -18.89 -18.50
N GLY A 218 14.82 -19.70 -17.69
CA GLY A 218 14.32 -19.30 -16.37
C GLY A 218 13.13 -18.30 -16.39
N PHE A 219 12.38 -18.25 -17.48
CA PHE A 219 11.12 -17.51 -17.56
C PHE A 219 9.98 -18.33 -16.93
N LYS A 220 8.92 -17.65 -16.46
CA LYS A 220 7.73 -18.31 -15.88
C LYS A 220 6.83 -18.95 -16.93
N GLY A 221 7.01 -18.58 -18.18
CA GLY A 221 6.24 -19.05 -19.32
C GLY A 221 6.52 -18.21 -20.55
N VAL A 222 5.63 -18.30 -21.53
CA VAL A 222 5.73 -17.58 -22.79
C VAL A 222 4.75 -16.41 -22.84
N ILE A 223 5.10 -15.36 -23.58
CA ILE A 223 4.12 -14.35 -23.99
C ILE A 223 3.21 -14.99 -25.03
N THR A 224 1.92 -15.10 -24.68
CA THR A 224 0.96 -15.92 -25.43
C THR A 224 0.64 -15.33 -26.80
N ASN A 225 0.49 -14.00 -26.87
CA ASN A 225 0.22 -13.29 -28.11
C ASN A 225 1.53 -12.94 -28.83
N THR A 226 1.71 -13.42 -30.06
CA THR A 226 2.97 -13.23 -30.82
C THR A 226 3.15 -11.81 -31.34
N LEU A 227 2.06 -11.06 -31.59
CA LEU A 227 2.13 -9.64 -31.96
C LEU A 227 2.67 -8.83 -30.78
N ASP A 228 2.13 -9.09 -29.60
CA ASP A 228 2.55 -8.49 -28.34
C ASP A 228 4.01 -8.85 -28.02
N ALA A 229 4.38 -10.12 -28.11
CA ALA A 229 5.72 -10.62 -27.81
C ALA A 229 6.85 -9.87 -28.54
N VAL A 230 6.61 -9.39 -29.77
CA VAL A 230 7.60 -8.66 -30.58
C VAL A 230 7.50 -7.14 -30.46
N SER A 231 6.39 -6.62 -29.92
CA SER A 231 6.09 -5.18 -29.85
C SER A 231 6.09 -4.61 -28.44
N ASP A 232 6.02 -5.45 -27.40
CA ASP A 232 6.01 -5.04 -26.01
C ASP A 232 7.37 -4.44 -25.60
N ARG A 233 7.32 -3.25 -24.99
CA ARG A 233 8.43 -2.53 -24.32
C ARG A 233 8.03 -1.97 -22.95
N ASP A 234 6.92 -2.44 -22.39
CA ASP A 234 6.40 -2.01 -21.10
C ASP A 234 7.44 -2.25 -19.99
N PHE A 235 8.16 -3.37 -20.05
CA PHE A 235 9.22 -3.67 -19.09
C PHE A 235 10.37 -2.64 -19.09
N ILE A 236 10.67 -2.00 -20.23
CA ILE A 236 11.68 -0.94 -20.32
C ILE A 236 11.13 0.38 -19.77
N MET A 237 9.88 0.71 -20.12
CA MET A 237 9.19 1.89 -19.57
C MET A 237 9.08 1.80 -18.04
N GLU A 238 8.72 0.63 -17.54
CA GLU A 238 8.59 0.36 -16.11
C GLU A 238 9.94 0.35 -15.38
N PHE A 239 11.00 -0.22 -15.98
CA PHE A 239 12.36 -0.11 -15.45
C PHE A 239 12.82 1.35 -15.34
N CYS A 240 12.65 2.13 -16.41
CA CYS A 240 13.02 3.55 -16.41
C CYS A 240 12.19 4.36 -15.41
N SER A 241 10.92 3.99 -15.21
CA SER A 241 10.03 4.61 -14.22
C SER A 241 10.49 4.32 -12.78
N ALA A 242 10.77 3.06 -12.46
CA ALA A 242 11.30 2.66 -11.16
C ALA A 242 12.64 3.35 -10.88
N ALA A 243 13.55 3.37 -11.86
CA ALA A 243 14.83 4.06 -11.78
C ALA A 243 14.66 5.58 -11.57
N ALA A 244 13.73 6.23 -12.27
CA ALA A 244 13.44 7.65 -12.08
C ALA A 244 12.96 7.95 -10.65
N ILE A 245 12.05 7.14 -10.10
CA ILE A 245 11.58 7.30 -8.72
C ILE A 245 12.75 7.12 -7.72
N THR A 246 13.61 6.11 -7.93
CA THR A 246 14.81 5.93 -7.10
C THR A 246 15.74 7.14 -7.17
N MET A 247 15.94 7.71 -8.37
CA MET A 247 16.74 8.92 -8.54
C MET A 247 16.12 10.16 -7.87
N VAL A 248 14.79 10.24 -7.74
CA VAL A 248 14.13 11.28 -6.91
C VAL A 248 14.47 11.09 -5.43
N HIS A 249 14.42 9.87 -4.91
CA HIS A 249 14.76 9.63 -3.50
C HIS A 249 16.25 9.88 -3.22
N LEU A 250 17.14 9.46 -4.14
CA LEU A 250 18.57 9.78 -4.07
C LEU A 250 18.81 11.29 -4.12
N SER A 251 18.14 12.03 -5.02
CA SER A 251 18.33 13.47 -5.13
C SER A 251 17.89 14.22 -3.87
N ARG A 252 16.80 13.79 -3.21
CA ARG A 252 16.35 14.34 -1.93
C ARG A 252 17.35 14.08 -0.81
N LEU A 253 17.86 12.85 -0.68
CA LEU A 253 18.88 12.55 0.31
C LEU A 253 20.15 13.38 0.07
N CYS A 254 20.56 13.51 -1.18
CA CYS A 254 21.70 14.34 -1.55
C CYS A 254 21.46 15.82 -1.23
N GLU A 255 20.27 16.35 -1.46
CA GLU A 255 19.90 17.73 -1.10
C GLU A 255 20.14 18.00 0.39
N ASP A 256 19.61 17.14 1.27
CA ASP A 256 19.73 17.31 2.71
C ASP A 256 21.19 17.24 3.15
N LEU A 257 21.95 16.25 2.65
CA LEU A 257 23.36 16.10 2.98
C LEU A 257 24.23 17.26 2.47
N ILE A 258 23.90 17.83 1.31
CA ILE A 258 24.57 19.03 0.76
C ILE A 258 24.31 20.23 1.68
N ILE A 259 23.05 20.45 2.07
CA ILE A 259 22.68 21.53 3.00
C ILE A 259 23.39 21.32 4.34
N TRP A 260 23.42 20.09 4.87
CA TRP A 260 24.07 19.77 6.14
C TRP A 260 25.59 19.96 6.13
N ALA A 261 26.23 19.85 4.96
CA ALA A 261 27.66 20.06 4.79
C ALA A 261 28.05 21.54 4.68
N THR A 262 27.09 22.46 4.58
CA THR A 262 27.38 23.91 4.58
C THR A 262 27.95 24.37 5.92
N SER A 263 28.68 25.48 5.93
CA SER A 263 29.17 26.10 7.17
C SER A 263 28.04 26.59 8.08
N GLU A 264 26.91 26.96 7.50
CA GLU A 264 25.73 27.51 8.17
C GLU A 264 24.99 26.43 8.97
N PHE A 265 24.88 25.21 8.43
CA PHE A 265 24.27 24.08 9.14
C PHE A 265 25.30 23.28 9.93
N ASN A 266 26.45 22.97 9.34
CA ASN A 266 27.55 22.22 9.94
C ASN A 266 27.11 20.92 10.66
N PHE A 267 26.13 20.24 10.09
CA PHE A 267 25.54 19.00 10.58
C PHE A 267 26.32 17.78 10.06
N LEU A 268 26.93 17.89 8.88
CA LEU A 268 27.67 16.83 8.23
C LEU A 268 29.11 17.29 7.95
N ILE A 269 30.08 16.49 8.36
CA ILE A 269 31.50 16.68 8.04
C ILE A 269 31.86 15.67 6.96
N LEU A 270 32.26 16.18 5.80
CA LEU A 270 32.67 15.37 4.65
C LEU A 270 34.05 14.76 4.87
N ASP A 271 34.22 13.50 4.45
CA ASP A 271 35.53 12.86 4.32
C ASP A 271 36.28 13.44 3.12
N ASP A 272 37.61 13.53 3.23
CA ASP A 272 38.48 14.00 2.15
C ASP A 272 38.48 13.05 0.94
N GLU A 273 38.24 11.75 1.15
CA GLU A 273 38.20 10.76 0.06
C GLU A 273 37.04 11.02 -0.92
N PHE A 274 35.97 11.67 -0.46
CA PHE A 274 34.75 11.91 -1.24
C PHE A 274 34.42 13.39 -1.46
N ALA A 275 35.32 14.30 -1.11
CA ALA A 275 35.15 15.73 -1.30
C ALA A 275 36.28 16.32 -2.14
N THR A 276 35.98 17.41 -2.86
CA THR A 276 37.02 18.23 -3.49
C THR A 276 37.27 19.49 -2.70
N GLY A 277 38.52 19.96 -2.71
CA GLY A 277 38.95 21.17 -2.01
C GLY A 277 39.16 22.36 -2.96
N SER A 278 39.25 23.56 -2.39
CA SER A 278 39.78 24.73 -3.12
C SER A 278 41.28 24.85 -2.88
N SER A 279 42.04 25.14 -3.95
CA SER A 279 43.48 25.42 -3.84
C SER A 279 43.80 26.69 -3.04
N LEU A 280 42.82 27.59 -2.83
CA LEU A 280 42.97 28.85 -2.08
C LEU A 280 42.36 28.82 -0.67
N MET A 281 41.35 27.97 -0.43
CA MET A 281 40.62 27.91 0.84
C MET A 281 40.70 26.49 1.42
N PRO A 282 41.68 26.19 2.27
CA PRO A 282 41.94 24.84 2.77
C PRO A 282 40.81 24.29 3.67
N ASN A 283 39.95 25.16 4.20
CA ASN A 283 38.80 24.78 5.03
C ASN A 283 37.53 24.44 4.23
N LYS A 284 37.51 24.64 2.90
CA LYS A 284 36.32 24.43 2.06
C LYS A 284 36.36 23.04 1.42
N LYS A 285 35.38 22.19 1.78
CA LYS A 285 35.11 20.89 1.13
C LYS A 285 33.81 20.97 0.32
N ASN A 286 33.83 20.51 -0.93
CA ASN A 286 32.65 20.51 -1.81
C ASN A 286 32.01 19.11 -1.86
N PRO A 287 30.68 19.00 -1.73
CA PRO A 287 29.95 17.73 -1.79
C PRO A 287 29.70 17.24 -3.24
N ASP A 288 30.73 17.21 -4.09
CA ASP A 288 30.61 16.97 -5.54
C ASP A 288 29.88 15.66 -5.88
N ILE A 289 30.12 14.58 -5.12
CA ILE A 289 29.45 13.29 -5.32
C ILE A 289 27.93 13.43 -5.17
N LEU A 290 27.48 14.16 -4.14
CA LEU A 290 26.05 14.39 -3.89
C LEU A 290 25.44 15.29 -4.97
N GLU A 291 26.17 16.31 -5.42
CA GLU A 291 25.74 17.19 -6.51
C GLU A 291 25.60 16.43 -7.83
N LEU A 292 26.56 15.55 -8.15
CA LEU A 292 26.52 14.71 -9.34
C LEU A 292 25.36 13.72 -9.31
N ILE A 293 25.09 13.06 -8.17
CA ILE A 293 23.94 12.16 -8.02
C ILE A 293 22.63 12.95 -8.25
N ARG A 294 22.49 14.12 -7.60
CA ARG A 294 21.33 15.01 -7.78
C ARG A 294 21.17 15.43 -9.24
N GLY A 295 22.25 15.85 -9.93
CA GLY A 295 22.22 16.24 -11.34
C GLY A 295 21.91 15.08 -12.30
N LYS A 296 22.39 13.86 -12.00
CA LYS A 296 22.12 12.65 -12.80
C LYS A 296 20.64 12.23 -12.79
N SER A 297 19.85 12.71 -11.84
CA SER A 297 18.39 12.46 -11.83
C SER A 297 17.71 12.94 -13.12
N GLY A 298 18.06 14.14 -13.60
CA GLY A 298 17.52 14.69 -14.85
C GLY A 298 17.81 13.84 -16.08
N ARG A 299 18.97 13.17 -16.11
CA ARG A 299 19.33 12.25 -17.20
C ARG A 299 18.40 11.04 -17.24
N VAL A 300 18.17 10.41 -16.07
CA VAL A 300 17.27 9.25 -15.96
C VAL A 300 15.81 9.64 -16.25
N PHE A 301 15.37 10.82 -15.83
CA PHE A 301 14.04 11.33 -16.18
C PHE A 301 13.88 11.53 -17.69
N GLY A 302 14.92 12.02 -18.35
CA GLY A 302 14.97 12.14 -19.81
C GLY A 302 14.81 10.79 -20.52
N SER A 303 15.50 9.75 -20.05
CA SER A 303 15.37 8.39 -20.60
C SER A 303 13.94 7.86 -20.50
N LEU A 304 13.27 8.05 -19.36
CA LEU A 304 11.86 7.68 -19.18
C LEU A 304 10.94 8.41 -20.16
N MET A 305 11.09 9.74 -20.28
CA MET A 305 10.27 10.52 -21.21
C MET A 305 10.53 10.15 -22.66
N SER A 306 11.78 9.81 -23.00
CA SER A 306 12.15 9.34 -24.33
C SER A 306 11.40 8.06 -24.70
N ILE A 307 11.50 7.01 -23.87
CA ILE A 307 10.87 5.72 -24.19
C ILE A 307 9.34 5.81 -24.23
N LEU A 308 8.71 6.57 -23.33
CA LEU A 308 7.26 6.83 -23.37
C LEU A 308 6.87 7.52 -24.68
N THR A 309 7.69 8.46 -25.16
CA THR A 309 7.43 9.19 -26.41
C THR A 309 7.64 8.32 -27.64
N VAL A 310 8.70 7.50 -27.66
CA VAL A 310 8.99 6.53 -28.73
C VAL A 310 7.82 5.56 -28.89
N MET A 311 7.30 5.02 -27.78
CA MET A 311 6.22 4.02 -27.81
C MET A 311 4.83 4.63 -28.11
N LYS A 312 4.64 5.93 -27.88
CA LYS A 312 3.33 6.59 -28.00
C LYS A 312 2.82 6.58 -29.44
N GLY A 313 1.72 5.86 -29.65
CA GLY A 313 0.98 5.86 -30.92
C GLY A 313 1.62 5.04 -32.04
N LEU A 314 2.61 4.18 -31.73
CA LEU A 314 3.13 3.23 -32.70
C LEU A 314 2.02 2.23 -33.10
N PRO A 315 1.84 1.93 -34.40
CA PRO A 315 0.95 0.86 -34.83
C PRO A 315 1.57 -0.50 -34.47
N LEU A 316 0.75 -1.52 -34.23
CA LEU A 316 1.29 -2.87 -34.08
C LEU A 316 1.90 -3.38 -35.41
N ALA A 317 2.92 -4.25 -35.39
CA ALA A 317 3.57 -4.84 -34.21
C ALA A 317 4.97 -4.23 -33.96
N TYR A 318 6.02 -4.79 -34.55
CA TYR A 318 7.37 -4.23 -34.48
C TYR A 318 7.56 -3.08 -35.47
N ASN A 319 8.12 -1.97 -35.01
CA ASN A 319 8.54 -0.84 -35.84
C ASN A 319 9.99 -0.49 -35.53
N LYS A 320 10.71 0.09 -36.50
CA LYS A 320 12.14 0.40 -36.36
C LYS A 320 12.40 1.46 -35.28
N ASP A 321 11.40 2.27 -34.94
CA ASP A 321 11.38 3.20 -33.80
C ASP A 321 11.79 2.49 -32.49
N MET A 322 11.40 1.23 -32.32
CA MET A 322 11.78 0.41 -31.16
C MET A 322 13.27 0.07 -31.09
N GLN A 323 14.11 0.54 -32.02
CA GLN A 323 15.56 0.46 -31.89
C GLN A 323 16.10 1.45 -30.82
N GLU A 324 15.39 2.55 -30.58
CA GLU A 324 15.72 3.61 -29.61
C GLU A 324 15.53 3.17 -28.14
N ASP A 325 15.06 1.94 -27.90
CA ASP A 325 14.81 1.42 -26.57
C ASP A 325 16.10 1.11 -25.76
N LYS A 326 17.22 0.87 -26.43
CA LYS A 326 18.46 0.32 -25.82
C LYS A 326 19.29 1.39 -25.14
N GLU A 327 19.55 2.50 -25.84
CA GLU A 327 20.49 3.52 -25.33
C GLU A 327 19.99 4.13 -24.02
N GLY A 328 18.70 4.47 -23.96
CA GLY A 328 18.05 4.96 -22.74
C GLY A 328 18.05 3.94 -21.61
N LEU A 329 17.77 2.67 -21.90
CA LEU A 329 17.81 1.58 -20.91
C LEU A 329 19.23 1.37 -20.36
N PHE A 330 20.24 1.30 -21.24
CA PHE A 330 21.63 1.04 -20.88
C PHE A 330 22.23 2.19 -20.08
N ASP A 331 21.98 3.44 -20.49
CA ASP A 331 22.45 4.61 -19.75
C ASP A 331 21.76 4.74 -18.39
N THR A 332 20.45 4.45 -18.32
CA THR A 332 19.70 4.44 -17.05
C THR A 332 20.27 3.41 -16.08
N THR A 333 20.50 2.18 -16.57
CA THR A 333 21.09 1.09 -15.76
C THR A 333 22.45 1.50 -15.22
N ARG A 334 23.36 1.95 -16.09
CA ARG A 334 24.73 2.35 -15.72
C ARG A 334 24.73 3.51 -14.73
N THR A 335 23.89 4.52 -14.98
CA THR A 335 23.79 5.72 -14.15
C THR A 335 23.27 5.38 -12.76
N LEU A 336 22.17 4.62 -12.67
CA LEU A 336 21.57 4.25 -11.39
C LEU A 336 22.51 3.38 -10.55
N THR A 337 23.09 2.33 -11.15
CA THR A 337 24.05 1.46 -10.46
C THR A 337 25.24 2.26 -9.94
N ALA A 338 25.85 3.12 -10.77
CA ALA A 338 26.98 3.95 -10.34
C ALA A 338 26.62 4.88 -9.16
N CYS A 339 25.45 5.53 -9.20
CA CYS A 339 24.97 6.39 -8.12
C CYS A 339 24.75 5.61 -6.81
N LEU A 340 24.15 4.43 -6.86
CA LEU A 340 23.92 3.60 -5.68
C LEU A 340 25.24 3.07 -5.11
N THR A 341 26.13 2.58 -5.97
CA THR A 341 27.43 2.02 -5.57
C THR A 341 28.31 3.05 -4.88
N ILE A 342 28.39 4.29 -5.37
CA ILE A 342 29.25 5.32 -4.77
C ILE A 342 28.67 5.89 -3.46
N LEU A 343 27.35 5.91 -3.30
CA LEU A 343 26.71 6.52 -2.14
C LEU A 343 26.91 5.70 -0.85
N VAL A 344 27.04 4.37 -0.95
CA VAL A 344 27.27 3.50 0.20
C VAL A 344 28.59 3.82 0.94
N PRO A 345 29.77 3.78 0.29
CA PRO A 345 31.03 4.13 0.95
C PRO A 345 31.08 5.62 1.31
N PHE A 346 30.43 6.51 0.55
CA PHE A 346 30.27 7.91 0.96
C PHE A 346 29.61 8.02 2.34
N LEU A 347 28.45 7.39 2.53
CA LEU A 347 27.71 7.41 3.81
C LEU A 347 28.44 6.68 4.95
N GLU A 348 29.37 5.79 4.63
CA GLU A 348 30.23 5.14 5.62
C GLU A 348 31.32 6.08 6.15
N SER A 349 31.85 6.95 5.28
CA SER A 349 32.96 7.86 5.59
C SER A 349 32.54 9.13 6.34
N VAL A 350 31.33 9.63 6.10
CA VAL A 350 30.88 10.92 6.66
C VAL A 350 30.70 10.88 8.19
N THR A 351 30.95 12.02 8.83
CA THR A 351 30.75 12.20 10.28
C THR A 351 29.61 13.18 10.54
N PHE A 352 28.62 12.78 11.34
CA PHE A 352 27.56 13.66 11.80
C PHE A 352 28.01 14.44 13.05
N ASN A 353 27.82 15.76 13.04
CA ASN A 353 28.11 16.64 14.17
C ASN A 353 26.93 16.65 15.15
N THR A 354 26.76 15.53 15.88
CA THR A 354 25.57 15.30 16.72
C THR A 354 25.46 16.29 17.87
N GLU A 355 26.59 16.78 18.41
CA GLU A 355 26.58 17.84 19.42
C GLU A 355 26.00 19.15 18.88
N HIS A 356 26.36 19.54 17.65
CA HIS A 356 25.83 20.74 17.04
C HIS A 356 24.36 20.58 16.65
N MET A 357 23.99 19.41 16.12
CA MET A 357 22.58 19.07 15.84
C MET A 357 21.72 19.15 17.11
N ALA A 358 22.20 18.63 18.24
CA ALA A 358 21.47 18.68 19.50
C ALA A 358 21.27 20.13 20.00
N LYS A 359 22.34 20.95 19.95
CA LYS A 359 22.23 22.39 20.26
C LYS A 359 21.24 23.11 19.35
N ALA A 360 21.24 22.80 18.06
CA ALA A 360 20.30 23.37 17.10
C ALA A 360 18.85 22.91 17.34
N ALA A 361 18.66 21.71 17.91
CA ALA A 361 17.35 21.18 18.31
C ALA A 361 16.82 21.80 19.62
N GLU A 362 17.70 22.41 20.41
CA GLU A 362 17.38 23.14 21.64
C GLU A 362 17.29 24.65 21.41
N SER A 363 17.88 25.15 20.32
CA SER A 363 17.86 26.57 19.98
C SER A 363 16.50 26.96 19.38
N GLY A 364 15.76 27.83 20.06
CA GLY A 364 14.53 28.45 19.53
C GLY A 364 13.29 28.13 20.37
N TYR A 365 12.13 28.42 19.80
CA TYR A 365 10.82 28.17 20.43
C TYR A 365 10.31 26.74 20.13
N LEU A 366 11.22 25.78 19.96
CA LEU A 366 10.91 24.43 19.48
C LEU A 366 10.07 23.61 20.49
N ASP A 367 10.11 24.00 21.77
CA ASP A 367 9.23 23.49 22.83
C ASP A 367 7.79 24.06 22.77
N ALA A 368 7.50 25.03 21.88
CA ALA A 368 6.18 25.65 21.78
C ALA A 368 5.09 24.62 21.51
N THR A 369 5.35 23.61 20.67
CA THR A 369 4.37 22.55 20.44
C THR A 369 4.18 21.66 21.67
N THR A 370 5.24 21.37 22.42
CA THR A 370 5.14 20.61 23.67
C THR A 370 4.34 21.38 24.73
N VAL A 371 4.57 22.68 24.86
CA VAL A 371 3.81 23.57 25.76
C VAL A 371 2.35 23.63 25.34
N LEU A 372 2.09 23.77 24.03
CA LEU A 372 0.73 23.75 23.46
C LEU A 372 0.02 22.45 23.79
N GLU A 373 0.62 21.30 23.50
CA GLU A 373 0.04 19.99 23.79
C GLU A 373 -0.17 19.76 25.30
N THR A 374 0.69 20.34 26.14
CA THR A 374 0.53 20.30 27.60
C THR A 374 -0.71 21.07 28.04
N LEU A 375 -0.93 22.28 27.51
CA LEU A 375 -2.15 23.04 27.77
C LEU A 375 -3.40 22.29 27.28
N VAL A 376 -3.31 21.63 26.12
CA VAL A 376 -4.42 20.82 25.60
C VAL A 376 -4.71 19.62 26.50
N LYS A 377 -3.67 18.93 26.99
CA LYS A 377 -3.81 17.84 27.97
C LYS A 377 -4.41 18.32 29.31
N GLN A 378 -4.18 19.58 29.68
CA GLN A 378 -4.79 20.22 30.85
C GLN A 378 -6.23 20.72 30.60
N GLY A 379 -6.80 20.47 29.43
CA GLY A 379 -8.20 20.77 29.09
C GLY A 379 -8.42 22.06 28.32
N MET A 380 -7.37 22.79 27.95
CA MET A 380 -7.51 23.99 27.10
C MET A 380 -7.83 23.59 25.65
N PRO A 381 -8.87 24.16 25.00
CA PRO A 381 -9.12 23.91 23.59
C PRO A 381 -7.91 24.27 22.72
N PHE A 382 -7.59 23.44 21.73
CA PHE A 382 -6.37 23.57 20.92
C PHE A 382 -6.17 24.97 20.32
N ARG A 383 -7.23 25.62 19.83
CA ARG A 383 -7.12 26.97 19.24
C ARG A 383 -6.74 28.03 20.28
N ASP A 384 -7.23 27.90 21.49
CA ASP A 384 -6.93 28.81 22.59
C ASP A 384 -5.50 28.57 23.09
N ALA A 385 -5.09 27.30 23.22
CA ALA A 385 -3.72 26.92 23.54
C ALA A 385 -2.72 27.42 22.49
N HIS A 386 -3.04 27.25 21.20
CA HIS A 386 -2.21 27.73 20.10
C HIS A 386 -2.09 29.27 20.12
N HIS A 387 -3.20 29.99 20.32
CA HIS A 387 -3.18 31.44 20.42
C HIS A 387 -2.33 31.91 21.62
N GLN A 388 -2.50 31.26 22.78
CA GLN A 388 -1.77 31.58 24.00
C GLN A 388 -0.26 31.33 23.88
N VAL A 389 0.13 30.19 23.31
CA VAL A 389 1.54 29.88 23.02
C VAL A 389 2.11 30.85 21.99
N GLY A 390 1.33 31.23 20.97
CA GLY A 390 1.73 32.26 20.01
C GLY A 390 2.07 33.60 20.66
N LEU A 391 1.28 34.03 21.65
CA LEU A 391 1.56 35.24 22.44
C LEU A 391 2.85 35.09 23.28
N TRP A 392 3.10 33.92 23.87
CA TRP A 392 4.32 33.68 24.64
C TRP A 392 5.57 33.63 23.75
N VAL A 393 5.48 33.02 22.57
CA VAL A 393 6.57 33.04 21.59
C VAL A 393 6.88 34.47 21.15
N ALA A 394 5.85 35.28 20.87
CA ALA A 394 6.03 36.70 20.53
C ALA A 394 6.70 37.50 21.66
N ALA A 395 6.29 37.29 22.91
CA ALA A 395 6.88 37.94 24.08
C ALA A 395 8.33 37.49 24.34
N ALA A 396 8.63 36.21 24.13
CA ALA A 396 9.98 35.68 24.30
C ALA A 396 10.93 36.15 23.17
N LEU A 397 10.41 36.36 21.96
CA LEU A 397 11.12 37.02 20.85
C LEU A 397 11.48 38.46 21.20
N GLU A 398 10.52 39.22 21.73
CA GLU A 398 10.74 40.62 22.14
C GLU A 398 11.78 40.73 23.27
N LYS A 399 11.73 39.81 24.24
CA LYS A 399 12.69 39.73 25.36
C LYS A 399 14.03 39.06 25.02
N GLN A 400 14.18 38.51 23.81
CA GLN A 400 15.35 37.74 23.37
C GLN A 400 15.74 36.61 24.34
N CYS A 401 14.74 35.90 24.88
CA CYS A 401 14.93 34.75 25.76
C CYS A 401 14.26 33.48 25.21
N SER A 402 14.58 32.32 25.78
CA SER A 402 13.92 31.07 25.40
C SER A 402 12.46 31.04 25.90
N LEU A 403 11.60 30.23 25.24
CA LEU A 403 10.22 30.03 25.71
C LEU A 403 10.20 29.53 27.16
N THR A 404 11.12 28.63 27.47
CA THR A 404 11.28 28.01 28.79
C THR A 404 11.65 29.04 29.86
N ASP A 405 12.51 30.01 29.55
CA ASP A 405 12.88 31.07 30.49
C ASP A 405 11.72 32.06 30.70
N LEU A 406 10.98 32.39 29.63
CA LEU A 406 9.79 33.23 29.74
C LEU A 406 8.71 32.57 30.62
N LEU A 407 8.46 31.27 30.44
CA LEU A 407 7.43 30.55 31.19
C LEU A 407 7.75 30.46 32.69
N LYS A 408 9.04 30.31 33.05
CA LYS A 408 9.50 30.38 34.45
C LYS A 408 9.24 31.75 35.09
N GLU A 409 9.27 32.83 34.31
CA GLU A 409 9.03 34.19 34.79
C GLU A 409 7.53 34.50 34.97
N ILE A 410 6.68 34.05 34.03
CA ILE A 410 5.25 34.36 34.00
C ILE A 410 4.46 33.57 35.06
N SER A 411 4.96 32.40 35.47
CA SER A 411 4.16 31.49 36.28
C SER A 411 5.02 30.60 37.20
N PRO A 412 5.50 31.13 38.35
CA PRO A 412 6.38 30.40 39.25
C PRO A 412 5.76 29.12 39.82
N ASP A 413 4.44 29.13 40.09
CA ASP A 413 3.72 28.04 40.77
C ASP A 413 3.11 26.99 39.82
N SER A 414 2.88 27.33 38.54
CA SER A 414 2.26 26.40 37.57
C SER A 414 3.28 25.48 36.89
N PHE A 415 4.57 25.83 36.94
CA PHE A 415 5.67 24.97 36.48
C PHE A 415 6.19 24.02 37.57
N THR A 416 5.93 24.29 38.86
CA THR A 416 6.40 23.44 39.96
C THR A 416 5.69 22.09 40.05
N SER A 417 4.47 21.92 39.52
CA SER A 417 3.86 20.60 39.40
C SER A 417 4.33 19.84 38.16
N ALA A 418 4.64 20.53 37.06
CA ALA A 418 5.08 19.92 35.81
C ALA A 418 6.59 19.58 35.76
N ALA A 419 7.44 20.34 36.47
CA ALA A 419 8.89 20.11 36.49
C ALA A 419 9.32 19.07 37.54
N HIS A 420 8.56 18.92 38.63
CA HIS A 420 8.92 18.01 39.74
C HIS A 420 8.54 16.54 39.46
N GLU A 421 7.60 16.29 38.54
CA GLU A 421 7.32 14.95 38.02
C GLU A 421 8.33 14.50 36.93
N LEU A 422 8.97 15.44 36.22
CA LEU A 422 9.90 15.12 35.13
C LEU A 422 11.28 14.64 35.58
N SER A 423 11.75 15.02 36.78
CA SER A 423 13.09 14.64 37.26
C SER A 423 13.18 13.24 37.87
N HIS A 424 12.04 12.62 38.21
CA HIS A 424 12.02 11.32 38.89
C HIS A 424 11.67 10.13 37.98
N GLN A 425 11.26 10.36 36.73
CA GLN A 425 10.86 9.31 35.78
C GLN A 425 11.89 8.96 34.68
N ILE A 426 13.11 9.53 34.70
CA ILE A 426 14.13 9.24 33.67
C ILE A 426 15.08 8.09 34.07
N GLN A 427 14.94 7.51 35.26
CA GLN A 427 15.72 6.33 35.64
C GLN A 427 14.80 5.16 35.98
N GLN A 428 14.80 4.20 35.05
CA GLN A 428 14.17 2.88 35.12
C GLN A 428 12.65 2.86 34.87
N GLU A 429 12.25 2.86 33.59
CA GLU A 429 11.01 2.18 33.20
C GLU A 429 11.30 1.07 32.17
N PRO A 430 10.91 -0.18 32.47
CA PRO A 430 10.89 -1.26 31.49
C PRO A 430 9.81 -0.99 30.44
N LEU A 431 10.03 -1.49 29.22
CA LEU A 431 9.10 -1.45 28.08
C LEU A 431 7.63 -1.43 28.55
N PRO A 432 6.83 -0.42 28.13
CA PRO A 432 5.45 -0.32 28.58
C PRO A 432 4.72 -1.61 28.21
N LYS A 433 4.13 -2.26 29.22
CA LYS A 433 3.14 -3.32 28.97
C LYS A 433 2.04 -2.71 28.10
N PRO A 434 1.61 -3.38 27.01
CA PRO A 434 0.63 -2.81 26.10
C PRO A 434 -0.64 -2.45 26.87
N ALA A 435 -1.15 -1.24 26.61
CA ALA A 435 -2.50 -0.88 26.99
C ALA A 435 -3.45 -1.98 26.49
N LYS A 436 -4.43 -2.35 27.32
CA LYS A 436 -5.36 -3.44 27.01
C LYS A 436 -6.04 -3.15 25.66
N THR A 437 -5.78 -4.00 24.68
CA THR A 437 -6.31 -3.87 23.32
C THR A 437 -7.83 -3.72 23.35
N LYS A 438 -8.36 -2.71 22.65
CA LYS A 438 -9.81 -2.44 22.58
C LYS A 438 -10.44 -3.37 21.52
N HIS A 439 -11.38 -4.22 21.92
CA HIS A 439 -12.19 -5.04 20.99
C HIS A 439 -13.63 -4.52 20.93
N VAL A 440 -14.34 -4.81 19.84
CA VAL A 440 -15.78 -4.54 19.70
C VAL A 440 -16.43 -5.84 19.25
N ILE A 441 -16.89 -6.64 20.21
CA ILE A 441 -17.43 -7.98 19.97
C ILE A 441 -18.94 -7.95 20.13
N THR A 442 -19.42 -7.43 21.26
CA THR A 442 -20.85 -7.32 21.59
C THR A 442 -21.36 -5.89 21.43
N GLY A 443 -20.45 -4.90 21.50
CA GLY A 443 -20.75 -3.48 21.60
C GLY A 443 -20.82 -2.96 23.05
N GLN A 444 -20.92 -3.85 24.05
CA GLN A 444 -20.83 -3.45 25.47
C GLN A 444 -19.42 -3.01 25.86
N GLU A 445 -18.42 -3.35 25.05
CA GLU A 445 -17.04 -2.91 25.27
C GLU A 445 -16.86 -1.39 25.06
N LEU A 446 -17.82 -0.75 24.39
CA LEU A 446 -17.85 0.70 24.16
C LEU A 446 -18.67 1.38 25.25
N THR A 447 -18.09 2.42 25.88
CA THR A 447 -18.83 3.27 26.82
C THR A 447 -19.77 4.23 26.08
N ALA A 448 -20.74 4.81 26.78
CA ALA A 448 -21.61 5.84 26.22
C ALA A 448 -20.83 7.02 25.59
N SER A 449 -19.72 7.45 26.20
CA SER A 449 -18.85 8.49 25.63
C SER A 449 -18.16 8.00 24.35
N ALA A 450 -17.64 6.77 24.35
CA ALA A 450 -17.00 6.21 23.17
C ALA A 450 -17.98 6.10 21.99
N ILE A 451 -19.22 5.69 22.25
CA ILE A 451 -20.28 5.66 21.23
C ILE A 451 -20.53 7.08 20.70
N ALA A 452 -20.68 8.08 21.57
CA ALA A 452 -20.88 9.46 21.16
C ALA A 452 -19.72 10.00 20.31
N ASP A 453 -18.47 9.69 20.69
CA ASP A 453 -17.26 10.10 19.96
C ASP A 453 -17.20 9.45 18.57
N ILE A 454 -17.51 8.15 18.48
CA ILE A 454 -17.57 7.42 17.20
C ILE A 454 -18.64 8.02 16.28
N LEU A 455 -19.85 8.29 16.80
CA LEU A 455 -20.93 8.88 16.02
C LEU A 455 -20.58 10.30 15.55
N HIS A 456 -19.99 11.12 16.43
CA HIS A 456 -19.54 12.46 16.08
C HIS A 456 -18.47 12.43 14.98
N LEU A 457 -17.45 11.57 15.14
CA LEU A 457 -16.40 11.41 14.15
C LEU A 457 -16.95 10.88 12.81
N ALA A 458 -17.90 9.94 12.84
CA ALA A 458 -18.56 9.44 11.63
C ALA A 458 -19.27 10.56 10.86
N SER A 459 -19.97 11.46 11.56
CA SER A 459 -20.59 12.65 10.94
C SER A 459 -19.55 13.57 10.30
N LEU A 460 -18.41 13.79 10.95
CA LEU A 460 -17.32 14.60 10.40
C LEU A 460 -16.67 13.95 9.17
N LEU A 461 -16.43 12.64 9.21
CA LEU A 461 -15.89 11.84 8.11
C LEU A 461 -16.80 11.85 6.89
N LYS A 462 -18.11 11.81 7.11
CA LYS A 462 -19.13 11.93 6.05
C LYS A 462 -19.09 13.31 5.39
N LYS A 463 -18.94 14.38 6.18
CA LYS A 463 -18.90 15.77 5.67
C LYS A 463 -17.59 16.15 4.98
N ASN A 464 -16.44 15.69 5.48
CA ASN A 464 -15.11 16.13 5.02
C ASN A 464 -14.16 14.96 4.73
N PRO A 465 -14.50 14.04 3.80
CA PRO A 465 -13.76 12.79 3.62
C PRO A 465 -12.27 12.99 3.28
N SER A 466 -11.91 14.00 2.48
CA SER A 466 -10.52 14.27 2.09
C SER A 466 -9.61 14.65 3.26
N HIS A 467 -10.14 15.26 4.32
CA HIS A 467 -9.36 15.64 5.50
C HIS A 467 -8.82 14.41 6.27
N TYR A 468 -9.46 13.26 6.10
CA TYR A 468 -9.14 12.04 6.84
C TYR A 468 -8.45 10.97 5.98
N GLN A 469 -8.11 11.27 4.73
CA GLN A 469 -7.67 10.29 3.72
C GLN A 469 -6.39 9.51 4.04
N ASP A 470 -5.59 9.98 5.00
CA ASP A 470 -4.32 9.34 5.42
C ASP A 470 -4.32 8.96 6.91
N LYS A 471 -5.47 9.02 7.59
CA LYS A 471 -5.54 8.82 9.06
C LYS A 471 -5.17 7.42 9.52
N LEU A 472 -5.31 6.44 8.64
CA LEU A 472 -4.91 5.04 8.83
C LEU A 472 -3.84 4.63 7.83
N LYS A 473 -3.03 5.58 7.35
CA LYS A 473 -1.94 5.29 6.43
C LYS A 473 -1.01 4.20 6.98
N ASN A 474 -0.74 3.20 6.16
CA ASN A 474 0.05 2.01 6.49
C ASN A 474 -0.57 1.09 7.56
N LYS A 475 -1.85 1.26 7.90
CA LYS A 475 -2.56 0.33 8.77
C LYS A 475 -3.28 -0.73 7.96
N THR A 476 -3.29 -1.96 8.45
CA THR A 476 -3.85 -3.11 7.74
C THR A 476 -5.05 -3.68 8.48
N LEU A 477 -6.17 -3.87 7.76
CA LEU A 477 -7.37 -4.56 8.24
C LEU A 477 -7.48 -5.94 7.58
N ALA A 478 -7.35 -7.01 8.37
CA ALA A 478 -7.74 -8.34 7.92
C ALA A 478 -9.26 -8.53 8.06
N MET A 479 -9.90 -9.07 7.03
CA MET A 479 -11.31 -9.41 7.01
C MET A 479 -11.50 -10.92 6.84
N VAL A 480 -12.09 -11.56 7.83
CA VAL A 480 -12.37 -12.99 7.88
C VAL A 480 -13.87 -13.23 7.74
N PHE A 481 -14.27 -14.02 6.74
CA PHE A 481 -15.68 -14.31 6.45
C PHE A 481 -15.96 -15.81 6.47
N ASP A 482 -16.74 -16.27 7.45
CA ASP A 482 -17.45 -17.54 7.34
C ASP A 482 -18.84 -17.33 6.72
N LYS A 483 -19.48 -16.19 7.01
CA LYS A 483 -20.73 -15.73 6.37
C LYS A 483 -20.48 -14.64 5.35
N LEU A 484 -20.45 -15.00 4.07
CA LEU A 484 -20.24 -14.06 2.97
C LEU A 484 -21.27 -12.91 2.99
N SER A 485 -20.79 -11.68 2.77
CA SER A 485 -21.65 -10.50 2.67
C SER A 485 -20.97 -9.41 1.84
N PHE A 486 -21.49 -9.20 0.62
CA PHE A 486 -20.94 -8.19 -0.29
C PHE A 486 -20.96 -6.78 0.31
N ARG A 487 -22.07 -6.38 0.97
CA ARG A 487 -22.19 -5.04 1.59
C ARG A 487 -21.25 -4.85 2.77
N THR A 488 -21.08 -5.86 3.62
CA THR A 488 -20.14 -5.79 4.75
C THR A 488 -18.71 -5.71 4.25
N ARG A 489 -18.35 -6.57 3.28
CA ARG A 489 -17.04 -6.54 2.61
C ARG A 489 -16.75 -5.19 1.98
N LEU A 490 -17.67 -4.68 1.15
CA LEU A 490 -17.49 -3.42 0.44
C LEU A 490 -17.37 -2.24 1.40
N SER A 491 -18.21 -2.18 2.44
CA SER A 491 -18.18 -1.07 3.41
C SER A 491 -16.87 -1.05 4.21
N PHE A 492 -16.40 -2.19 4.73
CA PHE A 492 -15.13 -2.23 5.47
C PHE A 492 -13.90 -1.99 4.59
N ASN A 493 -13.88 -2.55 3.38
CA ASN A 493 -12.79 -2.33 2.42
C ASN A 493 -12.70 -0.83 2.05
N LEU A 494 -13.81 -0.21 1.66
CA LEU A 494 -13.83 1.22 1.38
C LEU A 494 -13.54 2.07 2.62
N ALA A 495 -13.93 1.62 3.81
CA ALA A 495 -13.64 2.34 5.05
C ALA A 495 -12.13 2.46 5.28
N ILE A 496 -11.39 1.35 5.27
CA ILE A 496 -9.94 1.36 5.54
C ILE A 496 -9.15 2.01 4.39
N GLU A 497 -9.50 1.72 3.13
CA GLU A 497 -8.80 2.25 1.95
C GLU A 497 -8.98 3.76 1.82
N SER A 498 -10.18 4.27 2.05
CA SER A 498 -10.42 5.73 2.01
C SER A 498 -9.78 6.51 3.15
N LEU A 499 -9.21 5.82 4.15
CA LEU A 499 -8.41 6.39 5.23
C LEU A 499 -6.90 6.15 5.02
N GLY A 500 -6.51 5.60 3.87
CA GLY A 500 -5.11 5.36 3.48
C GLY A 500 -4.54 4.03 3.94
N GLY A 501 -5.36 3.18 4.57
CA GLY A 501 -4.98 1.84 5.00
C GLY A 501 -5.17 0.78 3.91
N ILE A 502 -4.85 -0.46 4.26
CA ILE A 502 -4.88 -1.62 3.35
C ILE A 502 -5.90 -2.64 3.87
N ALA A 503 -6.80 -3.10 3.00
CA ALA A 503 -7.70 -4.20 3.30
C ALA A 503 -7.11 -5.53 2.81
N ILE A 504 -7.09 -6.54 3.67
CA ILE A 504 -6.73 -7.92 3.32
C ILE A 504 -7.93 -8.81 3.58
N GLU A 505 -8.39 -9.52 2.55
CA GLU A 505 -9.51 -10.45 2.67
C GLU A 505 -9.00 -11.89 2.70
N SER A 506 -9.56 -12.72 3.60
CA SER A 506 -9.27 -14.15 3.61
C SER A 506 -9.80 -14.82 2.34
N VAL A 507 -8.92 -15.42 1.53
CA VAL A 507 -9.32 -16.25 0.38
C VAL A 507 -9.46 -17.70 0.85
N ASN A 508 -10.64 -18.08 1.37
CA ASN A 508 -10.88 -19.46 1.78
C ASN A 508 -10.94 -20.38 0.54
N SER A 509 -9.83 -21.04 0.22
CA SER A 509 -9.75 -22.05 -0.86
C SER A 509 -8.98 -23.33 -0.49
N THR A 510 -8.77 -23.65 0.80
CA THR A 510 -7.99 -24.83 1.21
C THR A 510 -8.73 -25.81 2.14
N ARG A 511 -8.48 -27.12 1.92
CA ARG A 511 -9.06 -28.31 2.59
C ARG A 511 -8.74 -28.49 4.09
N LYS A 512 -8.12 -27.52 4.78
CA LYS A 512 -7.80 -27.59 6.22
C LYS A 512 -8.23 -26.30 6.91
N SER A 513 -9.09 -26.42 7.94
CA SER A 513 -9.52 -25.31 8.79
C SER A 513 -8.49 -25.07 9.90
N GLU A 514 -7.91 -23.88 9.94
CA GLU A 514 -7.12 -23.40 11.08
C GLU A 514 -8.05 -23.10 12.27
N THR A 515 -7.56 -23.25 13.51
CA THR A 515 -8.37 -22.92 14.68
C THR A 515 -8.48 -21.40 14.85
N PRO A 516 -9.57 -20.87 15.45
CA PRO A 516 -9.69 -19.43 15.70
C PRO A 516 -8.51 -18.85 16.51
N SER A 517 -8.01 -19.60 17.48
CA SER A 517 -6.90 -19.20 18.34
C SER A 517 -5.55 -19.15 17.63
N ASP A 518 -5.28 -20.07 16.70
CA ASP A 518 -4.07 -20.04 15.88
C ASP A 518 -4.14 -18.91 14.84
N LEU A 519 -5.29 -18.78 14.15
CA LEU A 519 -5.51 -17.75 13.14
C LEU A 519 -5.26 -16.34 13.71
N ILE A 520 -5.85 -16.00 14.86
CA ILE A 520 -5.64 -14.68 15.46
C ILE A 520 -4.20 -14.46 15.92
N ARG A 521 -3.49 -15.50 16.41
CA ARG A 521 -2.08 -15.38 16.82
C ARG A 521 -1.18 -15.07 15.64
N VAL A 522 -1.49 -15.60 14.46
CA VAL A 522 -0.82 -15.25 13.21
C VAL A 522 -1.14 -13.81 12.83
N LEU A 523 -2.42 -13.44 12.83
CA LEU A 523 -2.87 -12.09 12.42
C LEU A 523 -2.34 -10.97 13.34
N ASN A 524 -2.11 -11.25 14.63
CA ASN A 524 -1.50 -10.31 15.58
C ASN A 524 -0.17 -9.71 15.09
N GLY A 525 0.61 -10.46 14.30
CA GLY A 525 1.91 -10.01 13.79
C GLY A 525 1.85 -9.36 12.41
N TYR A 526 0.72 -9.46 11.70
CA TYR A 526 0.60 -9.08 10.29
C TYR A 526 -0.29 -7.87 10.06
N CYS A 527 -1.29 -7.69 10.92
CA CYS A 527 -2.36 -6.71 10.72
C CYS A 527 -2.49 -5.78 11.93
N ASP A 528 -3.10 -4.63 11.73
CA ASP A 528 -3.45 -3.70 12.81
C ASP A 528 -4.87 -3.92 13.33
N PHE A 529 -5.74 -4.51 12.53
CA PHE A 529 -7.12 -4.81 12.88
C PHE A 529 -7.55 -6.15 12.30
N VAL A 530 -8.51 -6.81 12.96
CA VAL A 530 -9.22 -7.96 12.40
C VAL A 530 -10.72 -7.72 12.50
N MET A 531 -11.43 -7.81 11.38
CA MET A 531 -12.88 -7.88 11.33
C MET A 531 -13.31 -9.29 10.98
N VAL A 532 -14.22 -9.86 11.78
CA VAL A 532 -14.70 -11.23 11.60
C VAL A 532 -16.21 -11.22 11.45
N ARG A 533 -16.69 -11.97 10.47
CA ARG A 533 -18.11 -12.24 10.26
C ARG A 533 -18.34 -13.75 10.22
N THR A 534 -18.97 -14.29 11.25
CA THR A 534 -18.95 -15.73 11.56
C THR A 534 -20.34 -16.33 11.85
N HIS A 535 -20.40 -17.66 11.98
CA HIS A 535 -21.62 -18.39 12.28
C HIS A 535 -22.01 -18.34 13.75
N ASP A 536 -21.04 -18.37 14.65
CA ASP A 536 -21.21 -18.53 16.10
C ASP A 536 -20.39 -17.48 16.88
N ASP A 537 -20.80 -17.21 18.11
CA ASP A 537 -20.10 -16.24 18.98
C ASP A 537 -18.84 -16.83 19.62
N GLU A 538 -18.74 -18.15 19.73
CA GLU A 538 -17.60 -18.86 20.33
C GLU A 538 -16.30 -18.60 19.56
N HIS A 539 -16.37 -18.55 18.22
CA HIS A 539 -15.24 -18.22 17.36
C HIS A 539 -14.61 -16.88 17.75
N LEU A 540 -15.43 -15.83 17.87
CA LEU A 540 -14.98 -14.49 18.27
C LEU A 540 -14.46 -14.46 19.71
N GLN A 541 -15.15 -15.14 20.64
CA GLN A 541 -14.72 -15.24 22.02
C GLN A 541 -13.35 -15.92 22.14
N GLU A 542 -13.12 -17.00 21.38
CA GLU A 542 -11.84 -17.70 21.35
C GLU A 542 -10.74 -16.83 20.74
N MET A 543 -11.00 -16.13 19.64
CA MET A 543 -10.05 -15.17 19.08
C MET A 543 -9.69 -14.07 20.07
N SER A 544 -10.67 -13.54 20.80
CA SER A 544 -10.46 -12.43 21.75
C SER A 544 -9.49 -12.76 22.89
N LYS A 545 -9.41 -14.02 23.32
CA LYS A 545 -8.47 -14.47 24.37
C LYS A 545 -7.01 -14.36 23.94
N HIS A 546 -6.75 -14.33 22.64
CA HIS A 546 -5.41 -14.35 22.06
C HIS A 546 -5.09 -13.12 21.21
N ALA A 547 -6.08 -12.28 20.92
CA ALA A 547 -5.91 -11.06 20.14
C ALA A 547 -5.08 -10.02 20.90
N THR A 548 -4.00 -9.56 20.28
CA THR A 548 -3.24 -8.37 20.73
C THR A 548 -3.58 -7.13 19.90
N ILE A 549 -4.32 -7.30 18.81
CA ILE A 549 -4.84 -6.24 17.94
C ILE A 549 -6.38 -6.16 18.02
N PRO A 550 -7.00 -4.99 17.75
CA PRO A 550 -8.45 -4.84 17.80
C PRO A 550 -9.20 -5.88 16.96
N LEU A 551 -10.22 -6.47 17.59
CA LEU A 551 -11.11 -7.47 17.00
C LEU A 551 -12.49 -6.84 16.85
N ILE A 552 -13.02 -6.84 15.63
CA ILE A 552 -14.28 -6.17 15.27
C ILE A 552 -15.26 -7.23 14.80
N ASN A 553 -16.40 -7.34 15.50
CA ASN A 553 -17.49 -8.21 15.08
C ASN A 553 -18.30 -7.56 13.95
N GLY A 554 -18.13 -8.08 12.74
CA GLY A 554 -18.89 -7.71 11.56
C GLY A 554 -20.28 -8.34 11.50
N LEU A 555 -20.48 -9.50 12.14
CA LEU A 555 -21.74 -10.16 12.51
C LEU A 555 -21.43 -11.55 13.09
N SER A 556 -22.13 -11.94 14.15
CA SER A 556 -22.17 -13.30 14.73
C SER A 556 -23.60 -13.77 14.95
N ALA A 557 -23.81 -14.90 15.65
CA ALA A 557 -25.16 -15.42 15.89
C ALA A 557 -25.99 -14.52 16.79
N LEU A 558 -25.39 -13.96 17.84
CA LEU A 558 -26.10 -13.10 18.79
C LEU A 558 -25.87 -11.61 18.58
N HIS A 559 -24.82 -11.20 17.86
CA HIS A 559 -24.40 -9.79 17.83
C HIS A 559 -24.13 -9.25 16.42
N HIS A 560 -24.47 -7.97 16.22
CA HIS A 560 -24.17 -7.18 15.03
C HIS A 560 -23.89 -5.71 15.40
N PRO A 561 -22.86 -5.44 16.24
CA PRO A 561 -22.66 -4.12 16.85
C PRO A 561 -22.40 -3.00 15.83
N CYS A 562 -21.70 -3.32 14.73
CA CYS A 562 -21.44 -2.34 13.68
C CYS A 562 -22.72 -1.86 12.96
N GLN A 563 -23.76 -2.70 12.88
CA GLN A 563 -25.05 -2.27 12.32
C GLN A 563 -25.73 -1.29 13.27
N ILE A 564 -25.73 -1.57 14.57
CA ILE A 564 -26.39 -0.71 15.56
C ILE A 564 -25.75 0.68 15.62
N LEU A 565 -24.43 0.77 15.53
CA LEU A 565 -23.76 2.07 15.44
C LEU A 565 -24.20 2.87 14.20
N ALA A 566 -24.44 2.21 13.06
CA ALA A 566 -24.99 2.86 11.86
C ALA A 566 -26.46 3.29 12.03
N ASP A 567 -27.24 2.51 12.78
CA ASP A 567 -28.63 2.82 13.14
C ASP A 567 -28.69 4.07 14.01
N LEU A 568 -27.84 4.15 15.03
CA LEU A 568 -27.73 5.31 15.91
C LEU A 568 -27.29 6.57 15.16
N LEU A 569 -26.33 6.47 14.23
CA LEU A 569 -25.94 7.63 13.41
C LEU A 569 -27.13 8.14 12.58
N SER A 570 -27.88 7.23 11.96
CA SER A 570 -29.04 7.59 11.13
C SER A 570 -30.14 8.27 11.96
N LEU A 571 -30.46 7.74 13.14
CA LEU A 571 -31.43 8.37 14.04
C LEU A 571 -30.95 9.75 14.51
N GLN A 572 -29.66 9.90 14.81
CA GLN A 572 -29.09 11.18 15.21
C GLN A 572 -29.14 12.20 14.06
N GLU A 573 -28.95 11.78 12.81
CA GLU A 573 -29.09 12.65 11.63
C GLU A 573 -30.56 13.07 11.40
N CYS A 574 -31.52 12.18 11.66
CA CYS A 574 -32.95 12.48 11.51
C CYS A 574 -33.50 13.39 12.62
N PHE A 575 -33.15 13.13 13.88
CA PHE A 575 -33.77 13.76 15.05
C PHE A 575 -32.85 14.73 15.81
N GLY A 576 -31.57 14.80 15.46
CA GLY A 576 -30.55 15.66 16.10
C GLY A 576 -30.01 15.13 17.43
N SER A 577 -30.80 14.37 18.19
CA SER A 577 -30.42 13.76 19.46
C SER A 577 -31.04 12.37 19.61
N LEU A 578 -30.29 11.44 20.20
CA LEU A 578 -30.75 10.09 20.52
C LEU A 578 -31.48 10.02 21.87
N LYS A 579 -31.12 10.92 22.80
CA LYS A 579 -31.67 10.92 24.15
C LYS A 579 -33.17 11.23 24.12
N GLY A 580 -33.96 10.34 24.72
CA GLY A 580 -35.41 10.49 24.83
C GLY A 580 -36.20 9.98 23.61
N LEU A 581 -35.51 9.44 22.59
CA LEU A 581 -36.19 8.72 21.52
C LEU A 581 -36.63 7.33 21.98
N THR A 582 -37.67 6.83 21.32
CA THR A 582 -38.19 5.48 21.50
C THR A 582 -38.13 4.76 20.16
N LEU A 583 -37.45 3.62 20.10
CA LEU A 583 -37.41 2.73 18.95
C LEU A 583 -38.24 1.48 19.26
N ALA A 584 -39.17 1.16 18.36
CA ALA A 584 -39.99 -0.04 18.43
C ALA A 584 -39.42 -1.10 17.47
N TYR A 585 -38.94 -2.21 18.02
CA TYR A 585 -38.52 -3.38 17.25
C TYR A 585 -39.68 -4.39 17.16
N VAL A 586 -40.05 -4.79 15.95
CA VAL A 586 -41.15 -5.74 15.70
C VAL A 586 -40.63 -6.90 14.86
N GLY A 587 -40.79 -8.13 15.34
CA GLY A 587 -40.41 -9.34 14.59
C GLY A 587 -39.49 -10.26 15.38
N ASP A 588 -38.53 -10.88 14.71
CA ASP A 588 -37.68 -11.94 15.25
C ASP A 588 -36.63 -11.39 16.22
N GLY A 589 -36.49 -11.99 17.41
CA GLY A 589 -35.53 -11.61 18.45
C GLY A 589 -34.09 -12.00 18.14
N ASN A 590 -33.64 -11.64 16.95
CA ASN A 590 -32.36 -12.05 16.38
C ASN A 590 -31.20 -11.16 16.86
N ASN A 591 -30.03 -11.28 16.21
CA ASN A 591 -28.83 -10.53 16.55
C ASN A 591 -28.98 -8.99 16.49
N ILE A 592 -29.91 -8.46 15.68
CA ILE A 592 -30.20 -7.03 15.65
C ILE A 592 -30.86 -6.60 16.96
N LEU A 593 -31.94 -7.28 17.37
CA LEU A 593 -32.60 -6.95 18.64
C LEU A 593 -31.65 -7.14 19.82
N ASN A 594 -30.94 -8.27 19.88
CA ASN A 594 -29.95 -8.53 20.93
C ASN A 594 -28.91 -7.41 21.03
N SER A 595 -28.42 -6.90 19.90
CA SER A 595 -27.44 -5.81 19.89
C SER A 595 -28.05 -4.44 20.23
N LEU A 596 -29.29 -4.18 19.82
CA LEU A 596 -30.03 -2.96 20.19
C LEU A 596 -30.19 -2.87 21.71
N LEU A 597 -30.58 -3.98 22.36
CA LEU A 597 -30.77 -4.05 23.81
C LEU A 597 -29.50 -3.71 24.60
N LEU A 598 -28.33 -4.03 24.04
CA LEU A 598 -27.04 -3.81 24.68
C LEU A 598 -26.47 -2.40 24.46
N ILE A 599 -26.71 -1.79 23.29
CA ILE A 599 -26.01 -0.57 22.84
C ILE A 599 -26.91 0.66 22.91
N ALA A 600 -28.16 0.59 22.43
CA ALA A 600 -29.01 1.76 22.28
C ALA A 600 -29.40 2.44 23.63
N PRO A 601 -29.69 1.70 24.72
CA PRO A 601 -29.93 2.28 26.04
C PRO A 601 -28.74 3.11 26.58
N GLN A 602 -27.50 2.75 26.22
CA GLN A 602 -26.30 3.49 26.68
C GLN A 602 -26.29 4.95 26.24
N VAL A 603 -26.93 5.27 25.11
CA VAL A 603 -27.05 6.63 24.57
C VAL A 603 -28.42 7.27 24.85
N GLY A 604 -29.22 6.65 25.74
CA GLY A 604 -30.49 7.18 26.20
C GLY A 604 -31.68 6.90 25.28
N LEU A 605 -31.59 5.87 24.44
CA LEU A 605 -32.70 5.40 23.61
C LEU A 605 -33.54 4.38 24.37
N THR A 606 -34.87 4.55 24.35
CA THR A 606 -35.80 3.53 24.88
C THR A 606 -36.10 2.51 23.79
N ILE A 607 -36.02 1.22 24.12
CA ILE A 607 -36.36 0.11 23.23
C ILE A 607 -37.69 -0.50 23.65
N ASN A 608 -38.68 -0.37 22.79
CA ASN A 608 -39.90 -1.16 22.83
C ASN A 608 -39.71 -2.35 21.90
N TYR A 609 -40.06 -3.57 22.31
CA TYR A 609 -40.00 -4.72 21.42
C TYR A 609 -41.23 -5.61 21.52
N CYS A 610 -41.61 -6.19 20.39
CA CYS A 610 -42.63 -7.21 20.30
C CYS A 610 -42.15 -8.32 19.37
N CYS A 611 -42.03 -9.53 19.93
CA CYS A 611 -41.62 -10.72 19.21
C CYS A 611 -42.73 -11.77 19.31
N PRO A 612 -42.93 -12.61 18.27
CA PRO A 612 -43.76 -13.79 18.38
C PRO A 612 -43.30 -14.73 19.50
N ALA A 613 -44.20 -15.57 20.00
CA ALA A 613 -43.85 -16.57 21.00
C ALA A 613 -42.83 -17.57 20.42
N GLY A 614 -41.74 -17.84 21.14
CA GLY A 614 -40.65 -18.69 20.68
C GLY A 614 -39.58 -17.97 19.87
N HIS A 615 -39.78 -16.69 19.58
CA HIS A 615 -38.87 -15.81 18.84
C HIS A 615 -38.36 -14.64 19.69
N GLU A 616 -38.37 -14.79 21.01
CA GLU A 616 -37.84 -13.78 21.92
C GLU A 616 -36.31 -13.61 21.80
N PRO A 617 -35.77 -12.42 22.14
CA PRO A 617 -34.32 -12.23 22.22
C PRO A 617 -33.69 -13.16 23.26
N ASP A 618 -32.38 -13.34 23.16
CA ASP A 618 -31.65 -14.22 24.07
C ASP A 618 -31.90 -13.83 25.54
N ASN A 619 -32.27 -14.81 26.36
CA ASN A 619 -32.72 -14.58 27.73
C ASN A 619 -31.60 -13.99 28.62
N ALA A 620 -30.34 -14.36 28.39
CA ALA A 620 -29.23 -13.84 29.17
C ALA A 620 -28.94 -12.38 28.81
N ILE A 621 -28.92 -12.08 27.51
CA ILE A 621 -28.79 -10.71 26.98
C ILE A 621 -29.91 -9.81 27.50
N LEU A 622 -31.16 -10.28 27.40
CA LEU A 622 -32.34 -9.52 27.83
C LEU A 622 -32.31 -9.25 29.34
N SER A 623 -32.00 -10.26 30.15
CA SER A 623 -31.97 -10.12 31.61
C SER A 623 -30.89 -9.15 32.06
N ASN A 624 -29.68 -9.29 31.51
CA ASN A 624 -28.55 -8.40 31.78
C ASN A 624 -28.87 -6.95 31.36
N SER A 625 -29.41 -6.76 30.14
CA SER A 625 -29.71 -5.42 29.64
C SER A 625 -30.80 -4.72 30.46
N LYS A 626 -31.82 -5.46 30.94
CA LYS A 626 -32.86 -4.90 31.82
C LYS A 626 -32.34 -4.52 33.19
N GLU A 627 -31.41 -5.30 33.74
CA GLU A 627 -30.74 -4.98 35.00
C GLU A 627 -29.87 -3.73 34.86
N GLN A 628 -29.13 -3.63 33.75
CA GLN A 628 -28.24 -2.50 33.47
C GLN A 628 -29.00 -1.20 33.15
N PHE A 629 -30.14 -1.29 32.46
CA PHE A 629 -30.92 -0.13 31.98
C PHE A 629 -32.39 -0.21 32.41
N PRO A 630 -32.68 -0.08 33.72
CA PRO A 630 -34.03 -0.23 34.24
C PRO A 630 -34.98 0.81 33.63
N GLY A 631 -36.11 0.34 33.09
CA GLY A 631 -37.16 1.20 32.51
C GLY A 631 -36.93 1.65 31.07
N GLN A 632 -35.82 1.26 30.42
CA GLN A 632 -35.55 1.61 29.01
C GLN A 632 -35.83 0.46 28.03
N ILE A 633 -36.14 -0.75 28.52
CA ILE A 633 -36.39 -1.93 27.70
C ILE A 633 -37.76 -2.51 28.03
N ASN A 634 -38.71 -2.37 27.12
CA ASN A 634 -40.12 -2.67 27.33
C ASN A 634 -40.60 -3.74 26.35
N ARG A 635 -41.13 -4.84 26.88
CA ARG A 635 -41.80 -5.88 26.08
C ARG A 635 -43.27 -5.55 25.95
N PHE A 636 -43.83 -5.69 24.75
CA PHE A 636 -45.25 -5.57 24.48
C PHE A 636 -45.85 -6.86 23.94
N ALA A 637 -47.16 -7.03 24.13
CA ALA A 637 -47.88 -8.21 23.68
C ALA A 637 -48.27 -8.13 22.20
N THR A 638 -48.47 -6.92 21.67
CA THR A 638 -48.83 -6.69 20.27
C THR A 638 -47.91 -5.67 19.59
N PRO A 639 -47.66 -5.80 18.27
CA PRO A 639 -46.92 -4.81 17.50
C PRO A 639 -47.49 -3.40 17.62
N GLU A 640 -48.81 -3.27 17.64
CA GLU A 640 -49.52 -2.00 17.83
C GLU A 640 -49.13 -1.24 19.09
N GLU A 641 -49.09 -1.95 20.23
CA GLU A 641 -48.71 -1.36 21.49
C GLU A 641 -47.22 -0.97 21.50
N ALA A 642 -46.37 -1.78 20.88
CA ALA A 642 -44.94 -1.52 20.81
C ALA A 642 -44.62 -0.24 20.03
N VAL A 643 -45.29 -0.03 18.90
CA VAL A 643 -45.05 1.13 18.02
C VAL A 643 -45.72 2.40 18.52
N HIS A 644 -46.67 2.33 19.46
CA HIS A 644 -47.43 3.50 19.90
C HIS A 644 -46.52 4.64 20.38
N ASN A 645 -46.61 5.81 19.72
CA ASN A 645 -45.73 6.97 19.94
C ASN A 645 -44.22 6.70 19.82
N ALA A 646 -43.79 5.61 19.17
CA ALA A 646 -42.39 5.36 18.87
C ALA A 646 -41.90 6.31 17.76
N HIS A 647 -40.66 6.78 17.88
CA HIS A 647 -40.01 7.68 16.93
C HIS A 647 -39.37 6.91 15.76
N ALA A 648 -39.08 5.63 15.96
CA ALA A 648 -38.58 4.74 14.90
C ALA A 648 -39.21 3.37 15.03
N VAL A 649 -39.56 2.75 13.90
CA VAL A 649 -40.04 1.37 13.83
C VAL A 649 -39.04 0.55 13.01
N TYR A 650 -38.54 -0.53 13.62
CA TYR A 650 -37.49 -1.36 13.08
C TYR A 650 -37.96 -2.82 13.01
N THR A 651 -37.82 -3.46 11.85
CA THR A 651 -37.88 -4.92 11.69
C THR A 651 -36.63 -5.44 10.99
N ASP A 652 -36.38 -6.73 11.11
CA ASP A 652 -35.35 -7.45 10.35
C ASP A 652 -35.96 -8.73 9.77
N VAL A 653 -35.18 -9.40 8.91
CA VAL A 653 -35.61 -10.63 8.23
C VAL A 653 -36.14 -11.66 9.25
N TRP A 654 -37.36 -12.12 9.02
CA TRP A 654 -37.95 -13.20 9.82
C TRP A 654 -37.14 -14.48 9.61
N VAL A 655 -36.63 -15.04 10.71
CA VAL A 655 -35.81 -16.26 10.71
C VAL A 655 -34.57 -16.08 9.85
N SER A 656 -33.86 -15.00 10.13
CA SER A 656 -32.49 -14.81 9.69
C SER A 656 -31.66 -15.98 10.21
N MET A 657 -30.91 -16.64 9.32
CA MET A 657 -29.84 -17.62 9.59
C MET A 657 -30.15 -19.11 9.44
N GLY A 658 -30.71 -19.53 8.29
CA GLY A 658 -30.53 -20.90 7.78
C GLY A 658 -31.22 -22.03 8.56
N PHE A 659 -32.11 -21.69 9.50
CA PHE A 659 -33.04 -22.65 10.09
C PHE A 659 -34.28 -22.74 9.19
N GLU A 660 -34.28 -23.68 8.24
CA GLU A 660 -35.34 -23.87 7.23
C GLU A 660 -36.68 -24.40 7.78
N HIS A 661 -36.91 -24.39 9.10
CA HIS A 661 -38.13 -24.92 9.69
C HIS A 661 -38.76 -23.94 10.69
N THR A 662 -39.54 -23.01 10.14
CA THR A 662 -40.61 -22.32 10.86
C THR A 662 -41.85 -22.29 9.98
N GLU A 663 -43.00 -22.64 10.55
CA GLU A 663 -44.26 -22.59 9.85
C GLU A 663 -44.61 -21.12 9.57
N LYS A 664 -45.06 -20.79 8.35
CA LYS A 664 -45.44 -19.42 7.94
C LYS A 664 -46.46 -18.72 8.88
N GLY A 665 -47.06 -19.43 9.83
CA GLY A 665 -48.06 -18.92 10.78
C GLY A 665 -47.50 -18.11 11.95
N ASP A 666 -46.24 -18.32 12.35
CA ASP A 666 -45.72 -17.79 13.63
C ASP A 666 -45.58 -16.25 13.65
N PHE A 667 -45.36 -15.64 12.49
CA PHE A 667 -45.20 -14.18 12.33
C PHE A 667 -46.49 -13.48 11.88
N THR A 668 -47.63 -14.15 11.92
CA THR A 668 -48.92 -13.54 11.53
C THR A 668 -49.20 -12.32 12.40
N GLY A 669 -49.37 -11.16 11.77
CA GLY A 669 -49.61 -9.89 12.47
C GLY A 669 -48.35 -9.06 12.77
N PHE A 670 -47.14 -9.59 12.52
CA PHE A 670 -45.88 -8.91 12.79
C PHE A 670 -45.28 -8.17 11.59
N GLN A 671 -45.98 -8.11 10.45
CA GLN A 671 -45.51 -7.36 9.27
C GLN A 671 -45.52 -5.86 9.58
N VAL A 672 -44.38 -5.20 9.38
CA VAL A 672 -44.32 -3.74 9.43
C VAL A 672 -44.83 -3.18 8.12
N ASN A 673 -45.95 -2.47 8.19
CA ASN A 673 -46.61 -1.87 7.05
C ASN A 673 -47.07 -0.45 7.39
N GLU A 674 -47.66 0.23 6.42
CA GLU A 674 -48.13 1.60 6.52
C GLU A 674 -49.18 1.78 7.63
N ALA A 675 -50.05 0.78 7.83
CA ALA A 675 -51.08 0.83 8.88
C ALA A 675 -50.47 0.72 10.29
N LEU A 676 -49.41 -0.06 10.45
CA LEU A 676 -48.66 -0.12 11.71
C LEU A 676 -47.85 1.16 11.94
N MET A 677 -47.18 1.67 10.91
CA MET A 677 -46.46 2.95 10.96
C MET A 677 -47.39 4.12 11.34
N ALA A 678 -48.63 4.13 10.88
CA ALA A 678 -49.62 5.16 11.23
C ALA A 678 -49.99 5.20 12.73
N LYS A 679 -49.66 4.16 13.50
CA LYS A 679 -49.85 4.10 14.97
C LYS A 679 -48.62 4.61 15.73
N ALA A 680 -47.50 4.84 15.05
CA ALA A 680 -46.29 5.41 15.62
C ALA A 680 -46.38 6.94 15.77
N HIS A 681 -45.30 7.57 16.23
CA HIS A 681 -45.21 9.02 16.25
C HIS A 681 -45.43 9.59 14.83
N ALA A 682 -46.02 10.78 14.71
CA ALA A 682 -46.35 11.38 13.40
C ALA A 682 -45.12 11.54 12.49
N ASP A 683 -43.96 11.83 13.09
CA ASP A 683 -42.66 11.97 12.42
C ASP A 683 -41.81 10.68 12.48
N ALA A 684 -42.43 9.52 12.71
CA ALA A 684 -41.70 8.27 12.86
C ALA A 684 -41.00 7.82 11.57
N VAL A 685 -39.78 7.30 11.71
CA VAL A 685 -39.00 6.74 10.60
C VAL A 685 -39.04 5.21 10.58
N PHE A 686 -39.00 4.63 9.39
CA PHE A 686 -38.91 3.19 9.19
C PHE A 686 -37.46 2.74 8.94
N MET A 687 -37.05 1.65 9.60
CA MET A 687 -35.69 1.11 9.63
C MET A 687 -35.66 -0.39 9.33
N HIS A 688 -34.60 -0.86 8.67
CA HIS A 688 -34.38 -2.28 8.38
C HIS A 688 -32.90 -2.61 8.14
N CYS A 689 -32.39 -3.73 8.70
CA CYS A 689 -31.06 -4.25 8.35
C CYS A 689 -31.17 -5.01 7.03
N MET A 690 -30.92 -4.36 5.89
CA MET A 690 -31.04 -5.06 4.60
C MET A 690 -30.12 -6.31 4.53
N PRO A 691 -30.43 -7.34 3.72
CA PRO A 691 -31.48 -7.37 2.71
C PRO A 691 -32.83 -7.70 3.34
N MET A 692 -33.91 -7.16 2.79
CA MET A 692 -35.28 -7.43 3.25
C MET A 692 -36.03 -8.27 2.21
N GLU A 693 -37.01 -9.05 2.67
CA GLU A 693 -38.03 -9.70 1.86
C GLU A 693 -39.31 -8.85 1.86
N ARG A 694 -39.53 -8.12 0.76
CA ARG A 694 -40.75 -7.32 0.58
C ARG A 694 -41.98 -8.21 0.48
N GLY A 695 -43.07 -7.79 1.10
CA GLY A 695 -44.33 -8.54 1.20
C GLY A 695 -44.35 -9.58 2.31
N LYS A 696 -43.26 -9.73 3.08
CA LYS A 696 -43.15 -10.65 4.22
C LYS A 696 -43.00 -9.86 5.52
N GLU A 697 -41.78 -9.58 5.99
CA GLU A 697 -41.56 -8.81 7.21
C GLU A 697 -41.92 -7.33 7.07
N VAL A 698 -41.93 -6.84 5.83
CA VAL A 698 -42.30 -5.47 5.49
C VAL A 698 -43.28 -5.48 4.32
N SER A 699 -44.18 -4.50 4.24
CA SER A 699 -45.05 -4.34 3.07
C SER A 699 -44.26 -4.07 1.79
N MET A 700 -44.91 -4.21 0.63
CA MET A 700 -44.26 -4.00 -0.66
C MET A 700 -43.76 -2.56 -0.86
N THR A 701 -44.48 -1.59 -0.28
CA THR A 701 -44.35 -0.16 -0.59
C THR A 701 -43.65 0.64 0.51
N LEU A 702 -43.74 0.21 1.78
CA LEU A 702 -43.15 0.94 2.91
C LEU A 702 -41.65 1.24 2.75
N PRO A 703 -40.80 0.32 2.24
CA PRO A 703 -39.37 0.62 2.08
C PRO A 703 -39.05 1.81 1.17
N ASP A 704 -39.97 2.14 0.25
CA ASP A 704 -39.83 3.27 -0.70
C ASP A 704 -40.63 4.51 -0.25
N SER A 705 -41.29 4.44 0.91
CA SER A 705 -42.03 5.56 1.51
C SER A 705 -41.07 6.67 1.95
N PRO A 706 -41.49 7.96 1.94
CA PRO A 706 -40.67 9.06 2.44
C PRO A 706 -40.21 8.94 3.90
N CYS A 707 -40.91 8.16 4.73
CA CYS A 707 -40.49 7.91 6.12
C CYS A 707 -39.41 6.82 6.26
N SER A 708 -39.07 6.12 5.18
CA SER A 708 -38.06 5.06 5.17
C SER A 708 -36.65 5.65 5.13
N ILE A 709 -35.80 5.26 6.08
CA ILE A 709 -34.40 5.69 6.15
C ILE A 709 -33.41 4.54 5.91
N ILE A 710 -33.87 3.44 5.34
CA ILE A 710 -33.08 2.21 5.15
C ILE A 710 -31.82 2.41 4.30
N PHE A 711 -31.87 3.31 3.32
CA PHE A 711 -30.71 3.62 2.48
C PHE A 711 -29.71 4.53 3.22
N LEU A 712 -30.22 5.44 4.05
CA LEU A 712 -29.40 6.24 4.95
C LEU A 712 -28.67 5.35 5.96
N GLN A 713 -29.36 4.36 6.55
CA GLN A 713 -28.74 3.33 7.41
C GLN A 713 -27.64 2.57 6.68
N SER A 714 -27.90 2.16 5.43
CA SER A 714 -26.93 1.42 4.63
C SER A 714 -25.70 2.26 4.26
N GLU A 715 -25.86 3.55 4.00
CA GLU A 715 -24.77 4.49 3.73
C GLU A 715 -23.94 4.74 5.00
N ASN A 716 -24.62 5.02 6.12
CA ASN A 716 -24.01 5.34 7.40
C ASN A 716 -23.13 4.22 7.95
N ARG A 717 -23.36 2.97 7.53
CA ARG A 717 -22.49 1.83 7.82
C ARG A 717 -21.03 2.10 7.43
N LEU A 718 -20.78 2.67 6.25
CA LEU A 718 -19.43 3.01 5.79
C LEU A 718 -18.77 4.03 6.72
N HIS A 719 -19.48 5.10 7.07
CA HIS A 719 -18.92 6.21 7.84
C HIS A 719 -18.65 5.84 9.30
N VAL A 720 -19.53 5.04 9.89
CA VAL A 720 -19.32 4.48 11.23
C VAL A 720 -18.13 3.54 11.26
N GLN A 721 -17.96 2.67 10.25
CA GLN A 721 -16.79 1.79 10.19
C GLN A 721 -15.49 2.58 10.05
N LYS A 722 -15.47 3.66 9.28
CA LYS A 722 -14.31 4.59 9.24
C LYS A 722 -14.00 5.15 10.62
N ALA A 723 -15.02 5.68 11.32
CA ALA A 723 -14.86 6.25 12.65
C ALA A 723 -14.38 5.19 13.67
N LEU A 724 -14.95 3.98 13.60
CA LEU A 724 -14.60 2.87 14.46
C LEU A 724 -13.14 2.45 14.26
N LEU A 725 -12.67 2.32 13.02
CA LEU A 725 -11.28 1.97 12.74
C LEU A 725 -10.31 3.04 13.27
N ILE A 726 -10.64 4.33 13.13
CA ILE A 726 -9.84 5.41 13.72
C ILE A 726 -9.85 5.34 15.25
N TYR A 727 -11.02 5.14 15.85
CA TYR A 727 -11.18 5.05 17.30
C TYR A 727 -10.41 3.87 17.91
N LEU A 728 -10.28 2.76 17.17
CA LEU A 728 -9.53 1.58 17.62
C LEU A 728 -8.02 1.70 17.37
N ALA A 729 -7.61 2.59 16.46
CA ALA A 729 -6.21 2.83 16.15
C ALA A 729 -5.48 3.69 17.21
N TYR A 730 -6.23 4.56 17.90
CA TYR A 730 -5.74 5.60 18.80
C TYR A 730 -6.44 5.51 20.18
#